data_AF-A0A3N7GBS2-F1
#
_entry.id   AF-A0A3N7GBS2-F1
#
_cell.length_a   1.000
_cell.length_b   1.000
_cell.length_c   1.000
_cell.angle_alpha   90.00
_cell.angle_beta   90.00
_cell.angle_gamma   90.00
#
_symmetry.space_group_name_H-M   'P 1'
#
loop_
_entity.id
_entity.type
_entity.pdbx_description
1 polymer ?
#
loop_
_entity_poly.entity_id
_entity_poly.type
_entity_poly.pdbx_seq_one_letter_code
_entity_poly.pdbx_strand_id
1 'polypeptide(L)'
;MHDLLQEMAHEVVRKESLDELGRQSRLWSPKDVYQVLTNNLGTGKVEGIFLDVTKIREIELSSTALERMYKLRLLKIYNSEAGVKCRVHLPRGLEYLSEELRYLHWDGYPLTSLPSKFCPQNLVELSLSSSKVKQLWRGQQNLVNLKDVNLSNCEHITSLPDLSTARNLERLNLQFCTSLDKVPSSIQHLDKLNDLDLRGCKRLINLPSRFNSSFLETLNLSGCSNIKKCPETARKLTYLNLNETAVEELPQSIGEQSGLVALNLKNCKHLVNLPENIYLLKSLLIADFSGCSSISRLPDFSRNIRYLYLNGTAIEELPSSIGGLRELIYLDLVGCNWLKNLPSAVSKLGCLKKLDLSGCSSITEFPKVSNTIKELYLNGTAIREIPSSIECLFDLAELHLRNCKQFEILPSSICKLRKLERLNLSGCLQFRNFPEVLEPMVFLRYLYLEQTRITKLPSPIGNLKGLACLEVGNCKYLNDIECFVDLQLPKRCVDLDCLRKLNLDGCSLSEVPDSLGRLSSLEVLDLSGNDFKTIPISINKLLELQYLGLRNCKRLESLPELPPQLSKLDADNCESLNYLESSSSTVVEGNIFEFIFTNCMRLLETNQILAYSLLKFQLYTKRLYHQLPDVPEGACSFCLPGVVTPKWFSHQSWGSTVTFQLSSYWANNKFLGFSLCAVIAFDSFNHSLQVKCTYHFHNEHGDSHDFYCYLHGWYDEKLISSDHIFVGFDPCLDAKKKNMFSEYNEVSVKFQLEDMNGNFLPLDLCQVLECGVRLLYEDGIHQFDLIMPGFSRFHPLDRDGLEARFQAKRARSQGMRRDYSVMHTTSEFLAYLQEPNFSKRIPSSCLPEDVTPEWFSHQSWGSTVTCQLSSHCANSEFLGFCLCAVIASYSFNPDLVVKCTYHFRNEHGDSHDLYCYLHDEFEERRINSENIVMRFDPCLVAKEKNMFSIYSEVSVEFQLEDMDGNLLPLDLCQVVECGVRLLHANDGLEAMHQAKRERFYDLDMRWEDYFGVVTRRRKKTRHN
;
A
#
# COMPACT_ATOMS: atom_id res chain seq x y z
N MET A 1 -30.92 -29.35 -15.21
CA MET A 1 -30.95 -30.70 -15.81
C MET A 1 -29.86 -31.49 -15.11
N HIS A 2 -30.08 -32.77 -14.78
CA HIS A 2 -29.02 -33.59 -14.18
C HIS A 2 -27.93 -33.86 -15.23
N ASP A 3 -26.65 -33.77 -14.88
CA ASP A 3 -25.53 -33.84 -15.85
C ASP A 3 -25.56 -35.13 -16.68
N LEU A 4 -25.85 -36.28 -16.05
CA LEU A 4 -26.05 -37.56 -16.73
C LEU A 4 -27.16 -37.55 -17.81
N LEU A 5 -28.27 -36.83 -17.59
CA LEU A 5 -29.34 -36.72 -18.60
C LEU A 5 -28.90 -35.86 -19.78
N GLN A 6 -28.09 -34.83 -19.52
CA GLN A 6 -27.51 -33.98 -20.54
C GLN A 6 -26.47 -34.75 -21.37
N GLU A 7 -25.58 -35.49 -20.73
CA GLU A 7 -24.59 -36.34 -21.40
C GLU A 7 -25.24 -37.43 -22.25
N MET A 8 -26.25 -38.12 -21.70
CA MET A 8 -27.03 -39.11 -22.45
C MET A 8 -27.70 -38.48 -23.68
N ALA A 9 -28.29 -37.29 -23.54
CA ALA A 9 -28.89 -36.58 -24.68
C ALA A 9 -27.85 -36.19 -25.74
N HIS A 10 -26.66 -35.75 -25.32
CA HIS A 10 -25.54 -35.45 -26.24
C HIS A 10 -25.09 -36.70 -27.00
N GLU A 11 -24.98 -37.86 -26.33
CA GLU A 11 -24.63 -39.12 -26.99
C GLU A 11 -25.69 -39.59 -27.99
N VAL A 12 -26.97 -39.48 -27.65
CA VAL A 12 -28.07 -39.85 -28.55
C VAL A 12 -27.99 -39.05 -29.84
N VAL A 13 -27.73 -37.74 -29.75
CA VAL A 13 -27.59 -36.89 -30.96
C VAL A 13 -26.32 -37.19 -31.75
N ARG A 14 -25.18 -37.48 -31.09
CA ARG A 14 -23.96 -37.92 -31.79
C ARG A 14 -24.19 -39.20 -32.61
N LYS A 15 -25.04 -40.11 -32.12
CA LYS A 15 -25.39 -41.36 -32.81
C LYS A 15 -26.30 -41.14 -34.03
N GLU A 16 -26.89 -39.97 -34.23
CA GLU A 16 -27.71 -39.67 -35.42
C GLU A 16 -26.86 -39.60 -36.70
N SER A 17 -25.62 -39.13 -36.60
CA SER A 17 -24.64 -39.15 -37.68
C SER A 17 -23.23 -39.01 -37.13
N LEU A 18 -22.41 -40.05 -37.31
CA LEU A 18 -21.02 -40.09 -36.86
C LEU A 18 -20.08 -39.33 -37.82
N ASP A 19 -20.37 -39.35 -39.13
CA ASP A 19 -19.47 -38.85 -40.17
C ASP A 19 -19.88 -37.47 -40.72
N GLU A 20 -21.17 -37.08 -40.62
CA GLU A 20 -21.68 -35.81 -41.14
C GLU A 20 -22.25 -34.94 -40.01
N LEU A 21 -21.41 -34.10 -39.41
CA LEU A 21 -21.79 -33.18 -38.33
C LEU A 21 -23.04 -32.36 -38.66
N GLY A 22 -23.15 -31.87 -39.90
CA GLY A 22 -24.29 -31.08 -40.38
C GLY A 22 -25.63 -31.82 -40.46
N ARG A 23 -25.67 -33.15 -40.25
CA ARG A 23 -26.91 -33.96 -40.19
C ARG A 23 -27.41 -34.23 -38.78
N GLN A 24 -26.67 -33.85 -37.74
CA GLN A 24 -27.11 -33.97 -36.35
C GLN A 24 -28.21 -32.95 -36.05
N SER A 25 -29.23 -33.36 -35.30
CA SER A 25 -30.40 -32.54 -34.97
C SER A 25 -30.07 -31.39 -34.01
N ARG A 26 -28.99 -31.52 -33.23
CA ARG A 26 -28.50 -30.49 -32.29
C ARG A 26 -26.98 -30.41 -32.35
N LEU A 27 -26.45 -29.19 -32.33
CA LEU A 27 -25.03 -28.91 -32.30
C LEU A 27 -24.69 -28.15 -31.01
N TRP A 28 -23.83 -28.71 -30.16
CA TRP A 28 -23.50 -28.18 -28.83
C TRP A 28 -22.00 -28.09 -28.52
N SER A 29 -21.19 -28.89 -29.21
CA SER A 29 -19.73 -28.79 -29.12
C SER A 29 -19.28 -27.52 -29.85
N PRO A 30 -18.59 -26.58 -29.19
CA PRO A 30 -18.13 -25.35 -29.85
C PRO A 30 -17.25 -25.64 -31.07
N LYS A 31 -16.45 -26.71 -31.02
CA LYS A 31 -15.61 -27.16 -32.13
C LYS A 31 -16.43 -27.65 -33.32
N ASP A 32 -17.48 -28.42 -33.07
CA ASP A 32 -18.32 -29.01 -34.13
C ASP A 32 -19.16 -27.90 -34.79
N VAL A 33 -19.73 -27.01 -33.97
CA VAL A 33 -20.46 -25.83 -34.46
C VAL A 33 -19.53 -24.93 -35.30
N TYR A 34 -18.31 -24.67 -34.84
CA TYR A 34 -17.32 -23.89 -35.58
C TYR A 34 -17.05 -24.51 -36.96
N GLN A 35 -16.85 -25.83 -37.03
CA GLN A 35 -16.62 -26.52 -38.31
C GLN A 35 -17.85 -26.47 -39.24
N VAL A 36 -19.04 -26.71 -38.70
CA VAL A 36 -20.30 -26.71 -39.48
C VAL A 36 -20.59 -25.33 -40.06
N LEU A 37 -20.44 -24.27 -39.25
CA LEU A 37 -20.73 -22.89 -39.65
C LEU A 37 -19.67 -22.32 -40.59
N THR A 38 -18.37 -22.56 -40.35
CA THR A 38 -17.28 -22.05 -41.21
C THR A 38 -17.34 -22.63 -42.63
N ASN A 39 -17.70 -23.92 -42.74
CA ASN A 39 -17.69 -24.65 -44.00
C ASN A 39 -19.09 -24.76 -44.65
N ASN A 40 -20.11 -24.06 -44.12
CA ASN A 40 -21.50 -24.12 -44.60
C ASN A 40 -22.06 -25.55 -44.73
N LEU A 41 -21.71 -26.44 -43.80
CA LEU A 41 -22.10 -27.86 -43.82
C LEU A 41 -23.49 -28.13 -43.24
N GLY A 42 -24.15 -27.11 -42.68
CA GLY A 42 -25.47 -27.24 -42.08
C GLY A 42 -26.52 -27.78 -43.06
N THR A 43 -27.44 -28.60 -42.57
CA THR A 43 -28.54 -29.16 -43.36
C THR A 43 -29.90 -28.95 -42.69
N GLY A 44 -30.99 -29.23 -43.40
CA GLY A 44 -32.35 -29.16 -42.86
C GLY A 44 -32.66 -30.16 -41.74
N LYS A 45 -31.68 -30.97 -41.30
CA LYS A 45 -31.78 -31.80 -40.09
C LYS A 45 -31.44 -31.02 -38.82
N VAL A 46 -30.61 -29.99 -38.91
CA VAL A 46 -30.20 -29.19 -37.76
C VAL A 46 -31.39 -28.36 -37.27
N GLU A 47 -31.76 -28.60 -36.03
CA GLU A 47 -32.91 -27.97 -35.38
C GLU A 47 -32.49 -27.13 -34.16
N GLY A 48 -31.26 -27.30 -33.64
CA GLY A 48 -30.74 -26.48 -32.56
C GLY A 48 -29.22 -26.29 -32.59
N ILE A 49 -28.77 -25.08 -32.28
CA ILE A 49 -27.34 -24.72 -32.22
C ILE A 49 -27.09 -23.99 -30.89
N PHE A 50 -26.07 -24.45 -30.18
CA PHE A 50 -25.55 -23.84 -28.96
C PHE A 50 -24.06 -23.59 -29.13
N LEU A 51 -23.66 -22.32 -29.12
CA LEU A 51 -22.29 -21.89 -29.29
C LEU A 51 -21.89 -20.94 -28.17
N ASP A 52 -20.97 -21.42 -27.33
CA ASP A 52 -20.24 -20.58 -26.40
C ASP A 52 -19.03 -19.98 -27.14
N VAL A 53 -19.09 -18.69 -27.46
CA VAL A 53 -18.08 -18.08 -28.33
C VAL A 53 -16.75 -17.86 -27.62
N THR A 54 -16.71 -17.91 -26.28
CA THR A 54 -15.45 -17.83 -25.51
C THR A 54 -14.55 -19.06 -25.76
N LYS A 55 -15.14 -20.18 -26.20
CA LYS A 55 -14.46 -21.46 -26.45
C LYS A 55 -13.97 -21.66 -27.88
N ILE A 56 -14.15 -20.67 -28.75
CA ILE A 56 -13.71 -20.72 -30.16
C ILE A 56 -12.81 -19.53 -30.51
N ARG A 57 -12.05 -19.66 -31.60
CA ARG A 57 -11.36 -18.53 -32.23
C ARG A 57 -12.36 -17.66 -32.98
N GLU A 58 -11.93 -16.47 -33.41
CA GLU A 58 -12.75 -15.61 -34.27
C GLU A 58 -13.19 -16.34 -35.54
N ILE A 59 -14.44 -16.13 -35.93
CA ILE A 59 -15.07 -16.76 -37.08
C ILE A 59 -15.76 -15.70 -37.95
N GLU A 60 -15.47 -15.73 -39.25
CA GLU A 60 -16.19 -14.95 -40.26
C GLU A 60 -17.20 -15.86 -40.96
N LEU A 61 -18.49 -15.59 -40.75
CA LEU A 61 -19.56 -16.37 -41.35
C LEU A 61 -19.95 -15.82 -42.72
N SER A 62 -20.20 -16.75 -43.66
CA SER A 62 -20.86 -16.45 -44.94
C SER A 62 -22.27 -15.93 -44.72
N SER A 63 -22.77 -15.09 -45.64
CA SER A 63 -24.16 -14.60 -45.61
C SER A 63 -25.19 -15.74 -45.72
N THR A 64 -24.78 -16.88 -46.28
CA THR A 64 -25.57 -18.10 -46.49
C THR A 64 -25.32 -19.19 -45.43
N ALA A 65 -24.53 -18.92 -44.38
CA ALA A 65 -24.12 -19.94 -43.41
C ALA A 65 -25.27 -20.65 -42.70
N LEU A 66 -26.42 -19.98 -42.55
CA LEU A 66 -27.63 -20.54 -41.94
C LEU A 66 -28.72 -20.92 -42.95
N GLU A 67 -28.51 -20.70 -44.25
CA GLU A 67 -29.54 -20.81 -45.29
C GLU A 67 -30.08 -22.25 -45.42
N ARG A 68 -29.21 -23.25 -45.34
CA ARG A 68 -29.58 -24.68 -45.47
C ARG A 68 -30.24 -25.27 -44.21
N MET A 69 -30.27 -24.54 -43.10
CA MET A 69 -30.80 -24.99 -41.81
C MET A 69 -32.22 -24.45 -41.58
N TYR A 70 -33.10 -24.61 -42.58
CA TYR A 70 -34.47 -24.08 -42.59
C TYR A 70 -35.44 -24.74 -41.58
N LYS A 71 -35.01 -25.75 -40.82
CA LYS A 71 -35.75 -26.33 -39.69
C LYS A 71 -35.21 -25.90 -38.32
N LEU A 72 -34.28 -24.95 -38.29
CA LEU A 72 -33.68 -24.48 -37.04
C LEU A 72 -34.75 -23.85 -36.13
N ARG A 73 -34.87 -24.36 -34.91
CA ARG A 73 -35.83 -23.92 -33.87
C ARG A 73 -35.15 -23.21 -32.71
N LEU A 74 -33.91 -23.55 -32.41
CA LEU A 74 -33.13 -23.00 -31.29
C LEU A 74 -31.78 -22.50 -31.82
N LEU A 75 -31.51 -21.21 -31.68
CA LEU A 75 -30.19 -20.65 -31.96
C LEU A 75 -29.72 -19.90 -30.72
N LYS A 76 -28.67 -20.38 -30.08
CA LYS A 76 -28.06 -19.76 -28.90
C LYS A 76 -26.57 -19.57 -29.11
N ILE A 77 -26.16 -18.33 -29.39
CA ILE A 77 -24.77 -17.90 -29.48
C ILE A 77 -24.51 -16.93 -28.33
N TYR A 78 -23.68 -17.32 -27.37
CA TYR A 78 -23.57 -16.63 -26.08
C TYR A 78 -22.13 -16.56 -25.57
N ASN A 79 -21.91 -15.66 -24.61
CA ASN A 79 -20.64 -15.53 -23.89
C ASN A 79 -20.77 -16.13 -22.48
N SER A 80 -19.95 -17.13 -22.13
CA SER A 80 -19.87 -17.62 -20.74
C SER A 80 -19.03 -16.74 -19.80
N GLU A 81 -18.19 -15.87 -20.36
CA GLU A 81 -17.33 -14.93 -19.63
C GLU A 81 -17.81 -13.49 -19.85
N ALA A 82 -17.92 -12.72 -18.77
CA ALA A 82 -18.34 -11.32 -18.82
C ALA A 82 -17.28 -10.44 -19.51
N GLY A 83 -17.71 -9.49 -20.33
CA GLY A 83 -16.82 -8.53 -21.00
C GLY A 83 -16.16 -9.00 -22.29
N VAL A 84 -16.38 -10.25 -22.71
CA VAL A 84 -15.84 -10.78 -23.97
C VAL A 84 -16.62 -10.23 -25.17
N LYS A 85 -15.92 -9.61 -26.13
CA LYS A 85 -16.51 -9.17 -27.42
C LYS A 85 -16.93 -10.40 -28.23
N CYS A 86 -18.07 -10.31 -28.91
CA CYS A 86 -18.55 -11.39 -29.78
C CYS A 86 -17.51 -11.70 -30.87
N ARG A 87 -17.08 -12.97 -30.91
CA ARG A 87 -16.06 -13.49 -31.85
C ARG A 87 -16.64 -13.92 -33.20
N VAL A 88 -17.94 -13.69 -33.43
CA VAL A 88 -18.65 -14.05 -34.65
C VAL A 88 -18.89 -12.82 -35.51
N HIS A 89 -18.32 -12.81 -36.71
CA HIS A 89 -18.41 -11.69 -37.66
C HIS A 89 -19.24 -12.07 -38.89
N LEU A 90 -20.03 -11.12 -39.40
CA LEU A 90 -20.87 -11.28 -40.59
C LEU A 90 -20.59 -10.12 -41.57
N PRO A 91 -19.39 -10.09 -42.21
CA PRO A 91 -18.96 -8.95 -43.02
C PRO A 91 -19.86 -8.71 -44.24
N ARG A 92 -20.47 -9.77 -44.78
CA ARG A 92 -21.42 -9.71 -45.92
C ARG A 92 -22.89 -9.70 -45.49
N GLY A 93 -23.18 -9.55 -44.20
CA GLY A 93 -24.53 -9.66 -43.66
C GLY A 93 -24.99 -11.11 -43.49
N LEU A 94 -26.30 -11.29 -43.26
CA LEU A 94 -26.97 -12.58 -43.12
C LEU A 94 -28.24 -12.57 -43.97
N GLU A 95 -28.36 -13.51 -44.91
CA GLU A 95 -29.46 -13.52 -45.88
C GLU A 95 -30.74 -14.19 -45.35
N TYR A 96 -30.57 -15.22 -44.50
CA TYR A 96 -31.67 -16.08 -44.05
C TYR A 96 -31.55 -16.45 -42.57
N LEU A 97 -32.70 -16.46 -41.90
CA LEU A 97 -32.92 -17.11 -40.61
C LEU A 97 -34.18 -17.98 -40.73
N SER A 98 -34.14 -19.15 -40.12
CA SER A 98 -35.23 -20.13 -40.17
C SER A 98 -36.54 -19.59 -39.59
N GLU A 99 -37.65 -19.74 -40.31
CA GLU A 99 -38.99 -19.34 -39.85
C GLU A 99 -39.54 -20.29 -38.76
N GLU A 100 -38.90 -21.44 -38.55
CA GLU A 100 -39.20 -22.38 -37.45
C GLU A 100 -38.59 -21.96 -36.11
N LEU A 101 -37.80 -20.87 -36.08
CA LEU A 101 -37.15 -20.38 -34.87
C LEU A 101 -38.17 -20.06 -33.77
N ARG A 102 -37.92 -20.62 -32.59
CA ARG A 102 -38.67 -20.39 -31.34
C ARG A 102 -37.82 -19.67 -30.31
N TYR A 103 -36.51 -19.89 -30.35
CA TYR A 103 -35.54 -19.27 -29.45
C TYR A 103 -34.39 -18.69 -30.28
N LEU A 104 -34.23 -17.38 -30.25
CA LEU A 104 -33.11 -16.69 -30.87
C LEU A 104 -32.37 -15.91 -29.79
N HIS A 105 -31.22 -16.44 -29.38
CA HIS A 105 -30.30 -15.79 -28.45
C HIS A 105 -28.96 -15.59 -29.14
N TRP A 106 -28.52 -14.35 -29.25
CA TRP A 106 -27.26 -14.01 -29.88
C TRP A 106 -26.63 -12.79 -29.20
N ASP A 107 -25.73 -13.04 -28.25
CA ASP A 107 -25.00 -11.99 -27.57
C ASP A 107 -24.02 -11.31 -28.53
N GLY A 108 -24.04 -9.97 -28.52
CA GLY A 108 -23.19 -9.17 -29.39
C GLY A 108 -23.47 -9.37 -30.87
N TYR A 109 -24.73 -9.58 -31.26
CA TYR A 109 -25.14 -9.75 -32.66
C TYR A 109 -24.54 -8.63 -33.53
N PRO A 110 -23.78 -8.98 -34.59
CA PRO A 110 -22.90 -8.02 -35.26
C PRO A 110 -23.61 -7.12 -36.27
N LEU A 111 -24.85 -7.45 -36.67
CA LEU A 111 -25.59 -6.68 -37.68
C LEU A 111 -26.48 -5.61 -37.06
N THR A 112 -26.84 -4.63 -37.88
CA THR A 112 -27.66 -3.48 -37.46
C THR A 112 -29.16 -3.77 -37.46
N SER A 113 -29.59 -4.86 -38.11
CA SER A 113 -30.95 -5.40 -38.08
C SER A 113 -30.96 -6.90 -38.35
N LEU A 114 -32.05 -7.58 -38.00
CA LEU A 114 -32.29 -8.96 -38.44
C LEU A 114 -32.54 -8.99 -39.97
N PRO A 115 -32.40 -10.16 -40.63
CA PRO A 115 -32.63 -10.30 -42.05
C PRO A 115 -34.04 -9.82 -42.44
N SER A 116 -34.15 -9.05 -43.53
CA SER A 116 -35.42 -8.42 -43.94
C SER A 116 -36.52 -9.41 -44.32
N LYS A 117 -36.15 -10.64 -44.71
CA LYS A 117 -37.08 -11.73 -45.04
C LYS A 117 -37.49 -12.59 -43.84
N PHE A 118 -36.95 -12.32 -42.65
CA PHE A 118 -37.22 -13.15 -41.48
C PHE A 118 -38.64 -12.91 -40.94
N CYS A 119 -39.43 -13.98 -40.80
CA CYS A 119 -40.79 -13.96 -40.28
C CYS A 119 -40.83 -14.57 -38.86
N PRO A 120 -40.91 -13.75 -37.78
CA PRO A 120 -40.77 -14.22 -36.40
C PRO A 120 -42.06 -14.83 -35.80
N GLN A 121 -42.99 -15.36 -36.60
CA GLN A 121 -44.29 -15.84 -36.11
C GLN A 121 -44.18 -16.95 -35.05
N ASN A 122 -43.20 -17.83 -35.17
CA ASN A 122 -42.97 -18.94 -34.23
C ASN A 122 -42.07 -18.56 -33.05
N LEU A 123 -41.52 -17.34 -33.04
CA LEU A 123 -40.55 -16.90 -32.06
C LEU A 123 -41.21 -16.70 -30.70
N VAL A 124 -40.63 -17.32 -29.67
CA VAL A 124 -41.08 -17.24 -28.27
C VAL A 124 -40.14 -16.36 -27.45
N GLU A 125 -38.84 -16.46 -27.68
CA GLU A 125 -37.83 -15.62 -27.02
C GLU A 125 -36.87 -15.02 -28.04
N LEU A 126 -36.61 -13.72 -27.88
CA LEU A 126 -35.61 -12.96 -28.63
C LEU A 126 -34.64 -12.31 -27.65
N SER A 127 -33.41 -12.80 -27.60
CA SER A 127 -32.31 -12.20 -26.84
C SER A 127 -31.21 -11.75 -27.80
N LEU A 128 -31.01 -10.45 -27.94
CA LEU A 128 -29.90 -9.87 -28.71
C LEU A 128 -29.09 -8.94 -27.81
N SER A 129 -28.75 -9.38 -26.60
CA SER A 129 -28.05 -8.54 -25.62
C SER A 129 -26.71 -8.02 -26.18
N SER A 130 -26.31 -6.81 -25.77
CA SER A 130 -25.03 -6.18 -26.12
C SER A 130 -24.77 -6.06 -27.63
N SER A 131 -25.83 -6.00 -28.45
CA SER A 131 -25.73 -6.09 -29.92
C SER A 131 -25.59 -4.73 -30.61
N LYS A 132 -25.17 -4.77 -31.89
CA LYS A 132 -25.07 -3.58 -32.76
C LYS A 132 -26.39 -3.17 -33.42
N VAL A 133 -27.50 -3.78 -32.99
CA VAL A 133 -28.82 -3.57 -33.58
C VAL A 133 -29.26 -2.12 -33.40
N LYS A 134 -29.59 -1.46 -34.51
CA LYS A 134 -30.21 -0.13 -34.55
C LYS A 134 -31.73 -0.22 -34.65
N GLN A 135 -32.21 -1.23 -35.35
CA GLN A 135 -33.62 -1.53 -35.59
C GLN A 135 -33.77 -3.05 -35.77
N LEU A 136 -34.75 -3.68 -35.10
CA LEU A 136 -34.95 -5.14 -35.21
C LEU A 136 -35.30 -5.59 -36.63
N TRP A 137 -36.36 -5.02 -37.21
CA TRP A 137 -36.87 -5.35 -38.55
C TRP A 137 -37.68 -4.16 -39.11
N ARG A 138 -37.92 -4.18 -40.44
CA ARG A 138 -38.78 -3.22 -41.13
C ARG A 138 -40.19 -3.79 -41.32
N GLY A 139 -41.19 -2.91 -41.29
CA GLY A 139 -42.59 -3.28 -41.46
C GLY A 139 -43.20 -3.92 -40.22
N GLN A 140 -44.50 -4.25 -40.33
CA GLN A 140 -45.25 -4.92 -39.28
C GLN A 140 -44.97 -6.42 -39.30
N GLN A 141 -44.70 -7.01 -38.13
CA GLN A 141 -44.41 -8.43 -37.98
C GLN A 141 -45.51 -9.13 -37.18
N ASN A 142 -45.69 -10.44 -37.39
CA ASN A 142 -46.54 -11.27 -36.57
C ASN A 142 -45.74 -11.81 -35.38
N LEU A 143 -46.05 -11.34 -34.17
CA LEU A 143 -45.32 -11.65 -32.94
C LEU A 143 -46.19 -12.43 -31.93
N VAL A 144 -47.22 -13.12 -32.40
CA VAL A 144 -48.26 -13.73 -31.54
C VAL A 144 -47.72 -14.70 -30.50
N ASN A 145 -46.60 -15.38 -30.75
CA ASN A 145 -46.00 -16.36 -29.83
C ASN A 145 -44.92 -15.77 -28.91
N LEU A 146 -44.51 -14.51 -29.14
CA LEU A 146 -43.39 -13.89 -28.43
C LEU A 146 -43.78 -13.63 -26.97
N LYS A 147 -42.93 -14.11 -26.05
CA LYS A 147 -43.10 -14.02 -24.59
C LYS A 147 -41.99 -13.21 -23.91
N ASP A 148 -40.77 -13.29 -24.42
CA ASP A 148 -39.61 -12.63 -23.82
C ASP A 148 -38.78 -11.92 -24.89
N VAL A 149 -38.45 -10.66 -24.63
CA VAL A 149 -37.52 -9.87 -25.44
C VAL A 149 -36.45 -9.27 -24.53
N ASN A 150 -35.19 -9.62 -24.79
CA ASN A 150 -34.02 -9.06 -24.14
C ASN A 150 -33.11 -8.36 -25.15
N LEU A 151 -33.06 -7.04 -25.08
CA LEU A 151 -32.18 -6.18 -25.87
C LEU A 151 -31.26 -5.35 -24.95
N SER A 152 -31.01 -5.83 -23.73
CA SER A 152 -30.13 -5.15 -22.78
C SER A 152 -28.76 -4.83 -23.40
N ASN A 153 -28.18 -3.69 -23.02
CA ASN A 153 -26.92 -3.15 -23.52
C ASN A 153 -26.87 -2.94 -25.04
N CYS A 154 -28.01 -2.86 -25.74
CA CYS A 154 -28.04 -2.44 -27.15
C CYS A 154 -27.94 -0.92 -27.26
N GLU A 155 -26.73 -0.38 -27.14
CA GLU A 155 -26.50 1.08 -27.07
C GLU A 155 -26.91 1.84 -28.34
N HIS A 156 -27.05 1.16 -29.49
CA HIS A 156 -27.37 1.78 -30.77
C HIS A 156 -28.85 1.73 -31.16
N ILE A 157 -29.70 1.03 -30.39
CA ILE A 157 -31.12 0.97 -30.67
C ILE A 157 -31.76 2.34 -30.38
N THR A 158 -32.48 2.89 -31.35
CA THR A 158 -33.10 4.22 -31.23
C THR A 158 -34.59 4.14 -30.98
N SER A 159 -35.25 3.12 -31.52
CA SER A 159 -36.68 2.85 -31.35
C SER A 159 -36.99 1.36 -31.47
N LEU A 160 -38.09 0.93 -30.87
CA LEU A 160 -38.61 -0.44 -31.03
C LEU A 160 -39.66 -0.50 -32.14
N PRO A 161 -39.81 -1.66 -32.81
CA PRO A 161 -40.90 -1.88 -33.74
C PRO A 161 -42.26 -1.84 -33.04
N ASP A 162 -43.34 -1.70 -33.81
CA ASP A 162 -44.70 -1.87 -33.26
C ASP A 162 -44.86 -3.28 -32.67
N LEU A 163 -45.25 -3.34 -31.40
CA LEU A 163 -45.45 -4.58 -30.64
C LEU A 163 -46.93 -4.97 -30.51
N SER A 164 -47.85 -4.31 -31.23
CA SER A 164 -49.31 -4.53 -31.15
C SER A 164 -49.75 -6.00 -31.35
N THR A 165 -48.99 -6.79 -32.11
CA THR A 165 -49.27 -8.21 -32.35
C THR A 165 -48.68 -9.14 -31.29
N ALA A 166 -47.80 -8.66 -30.41
CA ALA A 166 -47.11 -9.43 -29.37
C ALA A 166 -47.97 -9.68 -28.12
N ARG A 167 -49.21 -10.18 -28.30
CA ARG A 167 -50.19 -10.32 -27.21
C ARG A 167 -49.81 -11.29 -26.09
N ASN A 168 -48.78 -12.11 -26.30
CA ASN A 168 -48.27 -13.04 -25.30
C ASN A 168 -46.99 -12.53 -24.60
N LEU A 169 -46.54 -11.31 -24.87
CA LEU A 169 -45.31 -10.78 -24.30
C LEU A 169 -45.46 -10.62 -22.78
N GLU A 170 -44.58 -11.28 -22.04
CA GLU A 170 -44.53 -11.31 -20.57
C GLU A 170 -43.40 -10.42 -20.04
N ARG A 171 -42.24 -10.42 -20.70
CA ARG A 171 -41.05 -9.63 -20.32
C ARG A 171 -40.49 -8.81 -21.49
N LEU A 172 -40.13 -7.56 -21.21
CA LEU A 172 -39.38 -6.70 -22.11
C LEU A 172 -38.21 -6.04 -21.37
N ASN A 173 -36.99 -6.48 -21.66
CA ASN A 173 -35.75 -5.98 -21.07
C ASN A 173 -34.96 -5.15 -22.10
N LEU A 174 -34.79 -3.87 -21.78
CA LEU A 174 -34.12 -2.82 -22.57
C LEU A 174 -33.08 -2.08 -21.73
N GLN A 175 -32.54 -2.74 -20.69
CA GLN A 175 -31.55 -2.14 -19.81
C GLN A 175 -30.37 -1.56 -20.61
N PHE A 176 -29.90 -0.38 -20.24
CA PHE A 176 -28.75 0.33 -20.81
C PHE A 176 -28.82 0.54 -22.33
N CYS A 177 -30.02 0.58 -22.93
CA CYS A 177 -30.23 1.07 -24.29
C CYS A 177 -30.10 2.60 -24.34
N THR A 178 -28.87 3.11 -24.25
CA THR A 178 -28.57 4.54 -24.05
C THR A 178 -29.04 5.45 -25.19
N SER A 179 -29.17 4.93 -26.42
CA SER A 179 -29.70 5.68 -27.57
C SER A 179 -31.22 5.64 -27.73
N LEU A 180 -31.93 4.82 -26.94
CA LEU A 180 -33.38 4.67 -27.04
C LEU A 180 -34.07 5.97 -26.61
N ASP A 181 -34.76 6.64 -27.54
CA ASP A 181 -35.45 7.90 -27.26
C ASP A 181 -36.97 7.73 -27.11
N LYS A 182 -37.54 6.65 -27.69
CA LYS A 182 -38.97 6.36 -27.70
C LYS A 182 -39.26 4.87 -27.59
N VAL A 183 -40.27 4.55 -26.78
CA VAL A 183 -40.94 3.24 -26.74
C VAL A 183 -42.28 3.38 -27.50
N PRO A 184 -42.67 2.39 -28.34
CA PRO A 184 -43.91 2.44 -29.11
C PRO A 184 -45.13 2.49 -28.18
N SER A 185 -46.14 3.29 -28.55
CA SER A 185 -47.38 3.41 -27.76
C SER A 185 -48.13 2.09 -27.64
N SER A 186 -47.93 1.15 -28.56
CA SER A 186 -48.52 -0.19 -28.55
C SER A 186 -48.23 -0.97 -27.26
N ILE A 187 -47.14 -0.67 -26.54
CA ILE A 187 -46.78 -1.31 -25.28
C ILE A 187 -47.89 -1.20 -24.22
N GLN A 188 -48.72 -0.15 -24.31
CA GLN A 188 -49.85 0.06 -23.39
C GLN A 188 -50.94 -1.01 -23.51
N HIS A 189 -51.00 -1.75 -24.64
CA HIS A 189 -52.01 -2.77 -24.95
C HIS A 189 -51.49 -4.21 -24.76
N LEU A 190 -50.30 -4.38 -24.16
CA LEU A 190 -49.72 -5.70 -23.94
C LEU A 190 -50.28 -6.32 -22.65
N ASP A 191 -51.43 -6.98 -22.78
CA ASP A 191 -52.22 -7.47 -21.65
C ASP A 191 -51.54 -8.57 -20.82
N LYS A 192 -50.40 -9.13 -21.23
CA LYS A 192 -49.64 -10.13 -20.45
C LYS A 192 -48.30 -9.63 -19.92
N LEU A 193 -47.91 -8.40 -20.26
CA LEU A 193 -46.62 -7.83 -19.87
C LEU A 193 -46.60 -7.66 -18.35
N ASN A 194 -45.74 -8.42 -17.67
CA ASN A 194 -45.54 -8.39 -16.23
C ASN A 194 -44.26 -7.67 -15.83
N ASP A 195 -43.24 -7.67 -16.68
CA ASP A 195 -41.92 -7.11 -16.39
C ASP A 195 -41.42 -6.20 -17.53
N LEU A 196 -41.24 -4.91 -17.20
CA LEU A 196 -40.70 -3.90 -18.09
C LEU A 196 -39.47 -3.25 -17.46
N ASP A 197 -38.30 -3.54 -18.02
CA ASP A 197 -37.04 -2.95 -17.57
C ASP A 197 -36.43 -2.05 -18.66
N LEU A 198 -36.35 -0.76 -18.35
CA LEU A 198 -35.78 0.30 -19.18
C LEU A 198 -34.60 0.99 -18.47
N ARG A 199 -34.03 0.37 -17.41
CA ARG A 199 -32.96 0.97 -16.61
C ARG A 199 -31.86 1.54 -17.50
N GLY A 200 -31.39 2.75 -17.27
CA GLY A 200 -30.26 3.35 -17.98
C GLY A 200 -30.57 3.78 -19.42
N CYS A 201 -31.84 3.82 -19.84
CA CYS A 201 -32.26 4.43 -21.11
C CYS A 201 -32.18 5.97 -21.03
N LYS A 202 -30.95 6.52 -21.05
CA LYS A 202 -30.68 7.94 -20.77
C LYS A 202 -31.37 8.93 -21.72
N ARG A 203 -31.64 8.54 -22.98
CA ARG A 203 -32.32 9.40 -23.98
C ARG A 203 -33.85 9.30 -23.94
N LEU A 204 -34.41 8.38 -23.17
CA LEU A 204 -35.85 8.17 -23.09
C LEU A 204 -36.50 9.37 -22.40
N ILE A 205 -37.41 10.04 -23.11
CA ILE A 205 -38.04 11.28 -22.63
C ILE A 205 -39.40 11.01 -22.01
N ASN A 206 -40.21 10.16 -22.66
CA ASN A 206 -41.58 9.89 -22.25
C ASN A 206 -41.93 8.42 -22.43
N LEU A 207 -42.89 7.98 -21.61
CA LEU A 207 -43.62 6.72 -21.76
C LEU A 207 -45.08 7.01 -22.11
N PRO A 208 -45.84 6.01 -22.59
CA PRO A 208 -47.30 6.14 -22.69
C PRO A 208 -47.87 6.57 -21.35
N SER A 209 -48.87 7.45 -21.38
CA SER A 209 -49.43 8.04 -20.15
C SER A 209 -50.07 7.00 -19.24
N ARG A 210 -50.59 5.89 -19.79
CA ARG A 210 -51.28 4.85 -19.03
C ARG A 210 -50.94 3.45 -19.58
N PHE A 211 -50.58 2.53 -18.69
CA PHE A 211 -50.47 1.11 -19.03
C PHE A 211 -51.80 0.39 -18.76
N ASN A 212 -52.42 -0.23 -19.78
CA ASN A 212 -53.66 -1.00 -19.59
C ASN A 212 -53.39 -2.45 -19.13
N SER A 213 -52.14 -2.91 -19.13
CA SER A 213 -51.79 -4.26 -18.69
C SER A 213 -52.24 -4.50 -17.25
N SER A 214 -53.19 -5.41 -17.05
CA SER A 214 -53.62 -5.83 -15.71
C SER A 214 -52.62 -6.75 -15.01
N PHE A 215 -51.44 -6.98 -15.58
CA PHE A 215 -50.42 -7.92 -15.11
C PHE A 215 -49.06 -7.28 -14.84
N LEU A 216 -48.87 -5.99 -15.16
CA LEU A 216 -47.59 -5.33 -14.92
C LEU A 216 -47.28 -5.31 -13.41
N GLU A 217 -46.29 -6.09 -13.00
CA GLU A 217 -45.83 -6.26 -11.62
C GLU A 217 -44.56 -5.44 -11.37
N THR A 218 -43.65 -5.39 -12.33
CA THR A 218 -42.36 -4.69 -12.21
C THR A 218 -42.18 -3.63 -13.30
N LEU A 219 -41.86 -2.41 -12.88
CA LEU A 219 -41.48 -1.31 -13.77
C LEU A 219 -40.18 -0.68 -13.28
N ASN A 220 -39.12 -0.81 -14.08
CA ASN A 220 -37.80 -0.28 -13.75
C ASN A 220 -37.37 0.78 -14.78
N LEU A 221 -37.34 2.03 -14.35
CA LEU A 221 -36.89 3.21 -15.11
C LEU A 221 -35.62 3.82 -14.51
N SER A 222 -34.94 3.10 -13.61
CA SER A 222 -33.75 3.60 -12.91
C SER A 222 -32.70 4.15 -13.87
N GLY A 223 -32.16 5.35 -13.66
CA GLY A 223 -31.17 5.99 -14.52
C GLY A 223 -31.71 6.53 -15.85
N CYS A 224 -33.03 6.57 -16.05
CA CYS A 224 -33.65 7.27 -17.19
C CYS A 224 -33.71 8.79 -16.91
N SER A 225 -32.56 9.44 -17.03
CA SER A 225 -32.33 10.82 -16.58
C SER A 225 -33.17 11.91 -17.29
N ASN A 226 -33.84 11.60 -18.40
CA ASN A 226 -34.68 12.55 -19.14
C ASN A 226 -36.19 12.36 -18.91
N ILE A 227 -36.60 11.33 -18.15
CA ILE A 227 -38.02 11.12 -17.81
C ILE A 227 -38.43 12.13 -16.75
N LYS A 228 -39.33 13.04 -17.13
CA LYS A 228 -39.86 14.10 -16.24
C LYS A 228 -41.20 13.76 -15.58
N LYS A 229 -41.95 12.85 -16.20
CA LYS A 229 -43.29 12.45 -15.73
C LYS A 229 -43.29 10.96 -15.44
N CYS A 230 -43.75 10.59 -14.24
CA CYS A 230 -44.04 9.21 -13.93
C CYS A 230 -45.31 8.78 -14.71
N PRO A 231 -45.31 7.61 -15.39
CA PRO A 231 -46.51 7.11 -16.06
C PRO A 231 -47.61 6.75 -15.05
N GLU A 232 -48.88 6.82 -15.48
CA GLU A 232 -49.98 6.22 -14.70
C GLU A 232 -49.87 4.70 -14.80
N THR A 233 -49.59 4.06 -13.67
CA THR A 233 -49.30 2.63 -13.60
C THR A 233 -50.55 1.79 -13.38
N ALA A 234 -50.47 0.50 -13.70
CA ALA A 234 -51.57 -0.44 -13.56
C ALA A 234 -51.70 -0.97 -12.12
N ARG A 235 -52.93 -1.22 -11.66
CA ARG A 235 -53.30 -1.57 -10.25
C ARG A 235 -52.54 -2.73 -9.57
N LYS A 236 -51.82 -3.56 -10.33
CA LYS A 236 -51.10 -4.74 -9.82
C LYS A 236 -49.61 -4.52 -9.61
N LEU A 237 -49.10 -3.32 -9.82
CA LEU A 237 -47.67 -3.04 -9.68
C LEU A 237 -47.19 -3.37 -8.27
N THR A 238 -46.13 -4.17 -8.15
CA THR A 238 -45.49 -4.57 -6.88
C THR A 238 -44.15 -3.87 -6.68
N TYR A 239 -43.46 -3.51 -7.76
CA TYR A 239 -42.17 -2.82 -7.74
C TYR A 239 -42.13 -1.66 -8.74
N LEU A 240 -41.88 -0.45 -8.24
CA LEU A 240 -41.65 0.74 -9.05
C LEU A 240 -40.28 1.32 -8.74
N ASN A 241 -39.40 1.36 -9.73
CA ASN A 241 -38.08 1.98 -9.61
C ASN A 241 -37.92 3.15 -10.58
N LEU A 242 -37.79 4.33 -10.01
CA LEU A 242 -37.59 5.62 -10.66
C LEU A 242 -36.25 6.25 -10.24
N ASN A 243 -35.34 5.49 -9.63
CA ASN A 243 -34.05 5.99 -9.16
C ASN A 243 -33.32 6.80 -10.25
N GLU A 244 -32.69 7.92 -9.91
CA GLU A 244 -31.93 8.76 -10.84
C GLU A 244 -32.71 9.22 -12.09
N THR A 245 -34.03 9.38 -11.96
CA THR A 245 -34.86 10.02 -13.01
C THR A 245 -35.02 11.52 -12.75
N ALA A 246 -35.48 12.26 -13.77
CA ALA A 246 -35.81 13.68 -13.64
C ALA A 246 -37.28 13.92 -13.28
N VAL A 247 -37.95 12.94 -12.66
CA VAL A 247 -39.36 13.03 -12.32
C VAL A 247 -39.60 14.21 -11.37
N GLU A 248 -40.52 15.09 -11.78
CA GLU A 248 -40.86 16.32 -11.04
C GLU A 248 -41.99 16.08 -10.02
N GLU A 249 -42.91 15.16 -10.33
CA GLU A 249 -44.06 14.79 -9.50
C GLU A 249 -44.49 13.33 -9.73
N LEU A 250 -45.08 12.70 -8.70
CA LEU A 250 -45.81 11.44 -8.84
C LEU A 250 -47.30 11.72 -9.09
N PRO A 251 -47.98 10.91 -9.93
CA PRO A 251 -49.42 11.07 -10.16
C PRO A 251 -50.22 10.70 -8.91
N GLN A 252 -51.37 11.35 -8.72
CA GLN A 252 -52.31 11.00 -7.64
C GLN A 252 -52.81 9.55 -7.75
N SER A 253 -52.83 8.95 -8.94
CA SER A 253 -53.20 7.54 -9.10
C SER A 253 -52.23 6.56 -8.42
N ILE A 254 -51.05 6.99 -7.96
CA ILE A 254 -50.13 6.11 -7.22
C ILE A 254 -50.79 5.53 -5.97
N GLY A 255 -51.64 6.29 -5.27
CA GLY A 255 -52.37 5.81 -4.10
C GLY A 255 -53.35 4.66 -4.39
N GLU A 256 -53.71 4.43 -5.66
CA GLU A 256 -54.54 3.29 -6.08
C GLU A 256 -53.76 1.97 -6.18
N GLN A 257 -52.42 2.01 -6.07
CA GLN A 257 -51.53 0.84 -6.20
C GLN A 257 -51.45 0.03 -4.91
N SER A 258 -52.58 -0.54 -4.48
CA SER A 258 -52.64 -1.28 -3.20
C SER A 258 -51.71 -2.49 -3.13
N GLY A 259 -51.23 -3.00 -4.27
CA GLY A 259 -50.26 -4.09 -4.37
C GLY A 259 -48.79 -3.67 -4.30
N LEU A 260 -48.48 -2.37 -4.31
CA LEU A 260 -47.08 -1.89 -4.38
C LEU A 260 -46.33 -2.22 -3.08
N VAL A 261 -45.27 -3.01 -3.21
CA VAL A 261 -44.43 -3.48 -2.10
C VAL A 261 -43.21 -2.59 -1.92
N ALA A 262 -42.63 -2.09 -3.02
CA ALA A 262 -41.46 -1.25 -2.99
C ALA A 262 -41.56 -0.09 -4.00
N LEU A 263 -41.27 1.11 -3.50
CA LEU A 263 -41.20 2.36 -4.26
C LEU A 263 -39.79 2.94 -4.11
N ASN A 264 -39.03 2.99 -5.20
CA ASN A 264 -37.69 3.57 -5.22
C ASN A 264 -37.67 4.84 -6.08
N LEU A 265 -37.40 5.96 -5.43
CA LEU A 265 -37.26 7.31 -5.99
C LEU A 265 -35.89 7.91 -5.68
N LYS A 266 -34.92 7.09 -5.30
CA LYS A 266 -33.58 7.56 -4.93
C LYS A 266 -32.99 8.50 -6.00
N ASN A 267 -32.31 9.54 -5.57
CA ASN A 267 -31.68 10.56 -6.41
C ASN A 267 -32.61 11.24 -7.44
N CYS A 268 -33.92 11.27 -7.22
CA CYS A 268 -34.86 12.08 -8.01
C CYS A 268 -34.79 13.55 -7.58
N LYS A 269 -33.72 14.23 -7.99
CA LYS A 269 -33.37 15.59 -7.50
C LYS A 269 -34.41 16.66 -7.84
N HIS A 270 -35.23 16.45 -8.87
CA HIS A 270 -36.27 17.37 -9.31
C HIS A 270 -37.64 17.13 -8.65
N LEU A 271 -37.79 16.04 -7.89
CA LEU A 271 -39.03 15.72 -7.20
C LEU A 271 -39.23 16.69 -6.01
N VAL A 272 -40.23 17.56 -6.11
CA VAL A 272 -40.45 18.62 -5.09
C VAL A 272 -41.39 18.15 -3.99
N ASN A 273 -42.42 17.38 -4.33
CA ASN A 273 -43.45 16.93 -3.38
C ASN A 273 -43.81 15.46 -3.64
N LEU A 274 -44.22 14.78 -2.58
CA LEU A 274 -44.89 13.49 -2.64
C LEU A 274 -46.41 13.69 -2.59
N PRO A 275 -47.21 12.82 -3.23
CA PRO A 275 -48.65 12.97 -3.26
C PRO A 275 -49.25 12.63 -1.88
N GLU A 276 -50.23 13.43 -1.46
CA GLU A 276 -50.90 13.29 -0.15
C GLU A 276 -51.50 11.91 0.08
N ASN A 277 -51.90 11.20 -0.98
CA ASN A 277 -52.54 9.88 -0.87
C ASN A 277 -51.56 8.69 -0.85
N ILE A 278 -50.26 8.93 -0.67
CA ILE A 278 -49.25 7.86 -0.57
C ILE A 278 -49.50 6.92 0.64
N TYR A 279 -50.21 7.40 1.68
CA TYR A 279 -50.64 6.57 2.81
C TYR A 279 -51.61 5.44 2.42
N LEU A 280 -52.24 5.50 1.23
CA LEU A 280 -53.16 4.46 0.73
C LEU A 280 -52.43 3.21 0.22
N LEU A 281 -51.10 3.25 0.09
CA LEU A 281 -50.26 2.12 -0.35
C LEU A 281 -50.16 1.04 0.74
N LYS A 282 -51.22 0.24 0.89
CA LYS A 282 -51.37 -0.75 1.98
C LYS A 282 -50.32 -1.86 1.96
N SER A 283 -49.73 -2.21 0.83
CA SER A 283 -48.70 -3.27 0.76
C SER A 283 -47.27 -2.74 0.86
N LEU A 284 -47.06 -1.42 0.97
CA LEU A 284 -45.73 -0.81 0.87
C LEU A 284 -44.88 -1.16 2.09
N LEU A 285 -43.77 -1.87 1.85
CA LEU A 285 -42.79 -2.26 2.87
C LEU A 285 -41.52 -1.41 2.80
N ILE A 286 -41.12 -1.00 1.59
CA ILE A 286 -39.88 -0.26 1.32
C ILE A 286 -40.21 1.02 0.55
N ALA A 287 -39.82 2.17 1.11
CA ALA A 287 -39.91 3.46 0.45
C ALA A 287 -38.55 4.15 0.50
N ASP A 288 -37.95 4.36 -0.67
CA ASP A 288 -36.63 4.97 -0.81
C ASP A 288 -36.76 6.32 -1.54
N PHE A 289 -36.57 7.41 -0.80
CA PHE A 289 -36.54 8.80 -1.29
C PHE A 289 -35.15 9.44 -1.08
N SER A 290 -34.14 8.62 -0.83
CA SER A 290 -32.75 9.04 -0.63
C SER A 290 -32.27 10.01 -1.71
N GLY A 291 -31.60 11.11 -1.37
CA GLY A 291 -31.04 12.07 -2.32
C GLY A 291 -32.07 12.90 -3.11
N CYS A 292 -33.36 12.84 -2.75
CA CYS A 292 -34.39 13.75 -3.29
C CYS A 292 -34.26 15.12 -2.63
N SER A 293 -33.23 15.88 -3.01
CA SER A 293 -32.81 17.13 -2.37
C SER A 293 -33.81 18.30 -2.48
N SER A 294 -34.92 18.14 -3.21
CA SER A 294 -35.96 19.16 -3.35
C SER A 294 -37.18 18.91 -2.46
N ILE A 295 -37.29 17.71 -1.86
CA ILE A 295 -38.40 17.36 -0.96
C ILE A 295 -38.18 18.05 0.39
N SER A 296 -39.03 19.05 0.67
CA SER A 296 -38.98 19.83 1.92
C SER A 296 -40.05 19.45 2.95
N ARG A 297 -41.09 18.73 2.52
CA ARG A 297 -42.21 18.27 3.37
C ARG A 297 -42.57 16.84 3.02
N LEU A 298 -43.03 16.09 4.02
CA LEU A 298 -43.46 14.70 3.86
C LEU A 298 -44.97 14.57 4.11
N PRO A 299 -45.69 13.81 3.27
CA PRO A 299 -47.07 13.44 3.53
C PRO A 299 -47.16 12.33 4.58
N ASP A 300 -48.38 11.91 4.90
CA ASP A 300 -48.62 10.72 5.70
C ASP A 300 -48.26 9.45 4.92
N PHE A 301 -47.73 8.46 5.64
CA PHE A 301 -47.31 7.17 5.07
C PHE A 301 -48.18 6.01 5.55
N SER A 302 -48.16 4.90 4.79
CA SER A 302 -48.85 3.66 5.13
C SER A 302 -48.21 2.98 6.35
N ARG A 303 -49.02 2.41 7.23
CA ARG A 303 -48.56 1.82 8.52
C ARG A 303 -47.65 0.59 8.38
N ASN A 304 -47.63 -0.02 7.20
CA ASN A 304 -46.92 -1.28 6.92
C ASN A 304 -45.47 -1.07 6.46
N ILE A 305 -45.03 0.19 6.30
CA ILE A 305 -43.65 0.48 5.92
C ILE A 305 -42.69 -0.04 6.99
N ARG A 306 -41.66 -0.78 6.55
CA ARG A 306 -40.60 -1.35 7.38
C ARG A 306 -39.27 -0.62 7.20
N TYR A 307 -39.01 -0.13 5.99
CA TYR A 307 -37.77 0.58 5.66
C TYR A 307 -38.13 1.89 4.97
N LEU A 308 -37.78 3.01 5.60
CA LEU A 308 -38.02 4.36 5.08
C LEU A 308 -36.68 5.09 4.95
N TYR A 309 -36.28 5.36 3.71
CA TYR A 309 -35.05 6.09 3.41
C TYR A 309 -35.35 7.51 2.97
N LEU A 310 -34.85 8.48 3.72
CA LEU A 310 -35.06 9.92 3.53
C LEU A 310 -33.73 10.68 3.52
N ASN A 311 -32.61 9.97 3.49
CA ASN A 311 -31.29 10.58 3.59
C ASN A 311 -31.04 11.61 2.47
N GLY A 312 -30.38 12.72 2.77
CA GLY A 312 -30.06 13.78 1.80
C GLY A 312 -31.29 14.50 1.23
N THR A 313 -32.44 14.43 1.90
CA THR A 313 -33.62 15.26 1.57
C THR A 313 -33.54 16.64 2.24
N ALA A 314 -34.41 17.56 1.79
CA ALA A 314 -34.50 18.92 2.28
C ALA A 314 -35.52 19.11 3.41
N ILE A 315 -35.97 18.02 4.05
CA ILE A 315 -37.05 18.05 5.02
C ILE A 315 -36.66 18.89 6.25
N GLU A 316 -37.58 19.75 6.70
CA GLU A 316 -37.38 20.54 7.92
C GLU A 316 -37.94 19.85 9.18
N GLU A 317 -38.96 19.01 9.01
CA GLU A 317 -39.65 18.32 10.09
C GLU A 317 -40.24 16.98 9.61
N LEU A 318 -40.41 16.04 10.55
CA LEU A 318 -41.21 14.84 10.32
C LEU A 318 -42.67 15.08 10.77
N PRO A 319 -43.67 14.59 10.03
CA PRO A 319 -45.06 14.72 10.45
C PRO A 319 -45.33 13.89 11.72
N SER A 320 -46.22 14.37 12.60
CA SER A 320 -46.57 13.68 13.84
C SER A 320 -47.21 12.29 13.61
N SER A 321 -47.76 12.06 12.42
CA SER A 321 -48.29 10.78 11.96
C SER A 321 -47.22 9.67 11.84
N ILE A 322 -45.93 10.02 11.80
CA ILE A 322 -44.82 9.06 11.75
C ILE A 322 -44.91 8.03 12.88
N GLY A 323 -45.39 8.42 14.07
CA GLY A 323 -45.59 7.51 15.20
C GLY A 323 -46.64 6.41 14.97
N GLY A 324 -47.39 6.48 13.86
CA GLY A 324 -48.33 5.46 13.41
C GLY A 324 -47.70 4.31 12.62
N LEU A 325 -46.42 4.41 12.23
CA LEU A 325 -45.70 3.39 11.44
C LEU A 325 -45.24 2.22 12.33
N ARG A 326 -46.20 1.39 12.74
CA ARG A 326 -45.97 0.33 13.75
C ARG A 326 -45.04 -0.78 13.29
N GLU A 327 -44.88 -0.99 11.99
CA GLU A 327 -43.96 -1.99 11.43
C GLU A 327 -42.58 -1.43 11.08
N LEU A 328 -42.33 -0.12 11.29
CA LEU A 328 -41.07 0.51 10.89
C LEU A 328 -39.89 -0.09 11.66
N ILE A 329 -38.91 -0.64 10.94
CA ILE A 329 -37.69 -1.27 11.47
C ILE A 329 -36.51 -0.32 11.34
N TYR A 330 -36.40 0.38 10.20
CA TYR A 330 -35.31 1.29 9.89
C TYR A 330 -35.82 2.63 9.36
N LEU A 331 -35.33 3.72 9.95
CA LEU A 331 -35.52 5.09 9.50
C LEU A 331 -34.16 5.74 9.23
N ASP A 332 -33.90 6.04 7.96
CA ASP A 332 -32.66 6.67 7.49
C ASP A 332 -32.91 8.15 7.17
N LEU A 333 -32.25 9.04 7.90
CA LEU A 333 -32.33 10.49 7.74
C LEU A 333 -30.94 11.11 7.52
N VAL A 334 -29.94 10.31 7.12
CA VAL A 334 -28.55 10.78 7.00
C VAL A 334 -28.45 12.03 6.11
N GLY A 335 -27.78 13.09 6.59
CA GLY A 335 -27.52 14.30 5.82
C GLY A 335 -28.75 15.20 5.57
N CYS A 336 -29.85 15.02 6.31
CA CYS A 336 -30.96 15.97 6.30
C CYS A 336 -30.58 17.24 7.08
N ASN A 337 -29.80 18.13 6.45
CA ASN A 337 -29.14 19.25 7.13
C ASN A 337 -30.12 20.28 7.74
N TRP A 338 -31.33 20.39 7.19
CA TRP A 338 -32.37 21.32 7.66
C TRP A 338 -33.37 20.69 8.64
N LEU A 339 -33.25 19.39 8.90
CA LEU A 339 -34.14 18.67 9.81
C LEU A 339 -33.93 19.20 11.23
N LYS A 340 -34.98 19.81 11.79
CA LYS A 340 -35.05 20.23 13.18
C LYS A 340 -35.21 19.00 14.09
N ASN A 341 -35.40 19.23 15.39
CA ASN A 341 -35.58 18.15 16.36
C ASN A 341 -36.75 17.23 15.97
N LEU A 342 -36.58 15.92 16.21
CA LEU A 342 -37.61 14.93 15.91
C LEU A 342 -38.85 15.11 16.81
N PRO A 343 -40.08 14.91 16.27
CA PRO A 343 -41.28 14.97 17.08
C PRO A 343 -41.34 13.82 18.09
N SER A 344 -41.99 14.05 19.24
CA SER A 344 -42.18 13.01 20.28
C SER A 344 -42.95 11.77 19.78
N ALA A 345 -43.64 11.87 18.64
CA ALA A 345 -44.30 10.75 18.00
C ALA A 345 -43.33 9.60 17.62
N VAL A 346 -42.05 9.88 17.40
CA VAL A 346 -41.01 8.86 17.10
C VAL A 346 -40.88 7.85 18.25
N SER A 347 -41.18 8.24 19.49
CA SER A 347 -41.15 7.32 20.64
C SER A 347 -42.24 6.24 20.58
N LYS A 348 -43.24 6.37 19.69
CA LYS A 348 -44.34 5.41 19.50
C LYS A 348 -44.01 4.32 18.48
N LEU A 349 -42.85 4.39 17.81
CA LEU A 349 -42.40 3.41 16.82
C LEU A 349 -41.94 2.11 17.49
N GLY A 350 -42.90 1.24 17.82
CA GLY A 350 -42.67 0.03 18.61
C GLY A 350 -41.83 -1.08 17.96
N CYS A 351 -41.53 -1.00 16.66
CA CYS A 351 -40.65 -1.96 15.97
C CYS A 351 -39.30 -1.37 15.57
N LEU A 352 -39.07 -0.07 15.79
CA LEU A 352 -37.87 0.61 15.28
C LEU A 352 -36.63 0.02 15.94
N LYS A 353 -35.72 -0.49 15.11
CA LYS A 353 -34.44 -1.09 15.53
C LYS A 353 -33.26 -0.18 15.20
N LYS A 354 -33.32 0.55 14.10
CA LYS A 354 -32.25 1.45 13.66
C LYS A 354 -32.80 2.82 13.31
N LEU A 355 -32.15 3.85 13.83
CA LEU A 355 -32.40 5.26 13.51
C LEU A 355 -31.07 5.92 13.17
N ASP A 356 -30.95 6.45 11.96
CA ASP A 356 -29.76 7.17 11.53
C ASP A 356 -30.06 8.64 11.24
N LEU A 357 -29.48 9.52 12.05
CA LEU A 357 -29.55 10.98 11.96
C LEU A 357 -28.18 11.59 11.63
N SER A 358 -27.21 10.78 11.18
CA SER A 358 -25.86 11.25 10.91
C SER A 358 -25.86 12.42 9.92
N GLY A 359 -25.13 13.50 10.21
CA GLY A 359 -25.08 14.70 9.38
C GLY A 359 -26.28 15.65 9.53
N CYS A 360 -27.27 15.36 10.38
CA CYS A 360 -28.38 16.28 10.67
C CYS A 360 -27.93 17.41 11.61
N SER A 361 -27.18 18.36 11.07
CA SER A 361 -26.53 19.44 11.84
C SER A 361 -27.49 20.40 12.57
N SER A 362 -28.76 20.44 12.18
CA SER A 362 -29.80 21.27 12.84
C SER A 362 -30.47 20.60 14.04
N ILE A 363 -30.17 19.33 14.33
CA ILE A 363 -30.68 18.63 15.52
C ILE A 363 -29.84 19.01 16.74
N THR A 364 -30.50 19.63 17.72
CA THR A 364 -29.87 20.15 18.95
C THR A 364 -30.24 19.36 20.20
N GLU A 365 -31.31 18.57 20.15
CA GLU A 365 -31.81 17.76 21.27
C GLU A 365 -31.67 16.27 20.98
N PHE A 366 -31.39 15.48 22.02
CA PHE A 366 -31.39 14.03 21.91
C PHE A 366 -32.80 13.50 21.55
N PRO A 367 -32.94 12.62 20.55
CA PRO A 367 -34.25 12.21 20.08
C PRO A 367 -35.00 11.33 21.10
N LYS A 368 -36.29 11.61 21.30
CA LYS A 368 -37.18 10.75 22.10
C LYS A 368 -37.58 9.53 21.28
N VAL A 369 -36.92 8.40 21.52
CA VAL A 369 -37.09 7.14 20.78
C VAL A 369 -37.74 6.04 21.63
N SER A 370 -38.24 5.00 20.95
CA SER A 370 -38.77 3.78 21.58
C SER A 370 -37.65 2.95 22.22
N ASN A 371 -37.98 2.18 23.26
CA ASN A 371 -37.05 1.27 23.95
C ASN A 371 -36.61 0.06 23.11
N THR A 372 -37.21 -0.14 21.93
CA THR A 372 -36.88 -1.22 21.00
C THR A 372 -35.66 -0.95 20.13
N ILE A 373 -35.14 0.29 20.16
CA ILE A 373 -34.01 0.74 19.38
C ILE A 373 -32.74 -0.04 19.76
N LYS A 374 -31.99 -0.48 18.75
CA LYS A 374 -30.72 -1.20 18.90
C LYS A 374 -29.54 -0.37 18.43
N GLU A 375 -29.73 0.39 17.35
CA GLU A 375 -28.68 1.21 16.73
C GLU A 375 -29.16 2.65 16.60
N LEU A 376 -28.43 3.58 17.21
CA LEU A 376 -28.72 5.01 17.16
C LEU A 376 -27.48 5.77 16.68
N TYR A 377 -27.57 6.35 15.48
CA TYR A 377 -26.51 7.14 14.88
C TYR A 377 -26.88 8.62 14.90
N LEU A 378 -26.06 9.43 15.54
CA LEU A 378 -26.22 10.87 15.76
C LEU A 378 -24.97 11.65 15.29
N ASN A 379 -24.13 11.04 14.47
CA ASN A 379 -22.85 11.60 14.06
C ASN A 379 -23.03 13.00 13.45
N GLY A 380 -22.20 13.98 13.81
CA GLY A 380 -22.26 15.32 13.21
C GLY A 380 -23.53 16.13 13.52
N THR A 381 -24.33 15.72 14.51
CA THR A 381 -25.45 16.54 15.03
C THR A 381 -24.93 17.65 15.97
N ALA A 382 -25.80 18.59 16.33
CA ALA A 382 -25.49 19.69 17.26
C ALA A 382 -25.99 19.40 18.69
N ILE A 383 -26.21 18.12 19.04
CA ILE A 383 -26.65 17.70 20.37
C ILE A 383 -25.57 18.06 21.41
N ARG A 384 -26.01 18.63 22.54
CA ARG A 384 -25.13 19.03 23.65
C ARG A 384 -25.05 18.00 24.77
N GLU A 385 -26.13 17.28 25.02
CA GLU A 385 -26.23 16.33 26.11
C GLU A 385 -27.11 15.13 25.76
N ILE A 386 -26.84 14.00 26.41
CA ILE A 386 -27.74 12.84 26.44
C ILE A 386 -28.55 12.90 27.74
N PRO A 387 -29.89 12.75 27.71
CA PRO A 387 -30.73 12.79 28.91
C PRO A 387 -30.58 11.50 29.74
N SER A 388 -30.82 11.61 31.05
CA SER A 388 -30.72 10.47 31.97
C SER A 388 -31.66 9.31 31.62
N SER A 389 -32.78 9.60 30.93
CA SER A 389 -33.75 8.62 30.42
C SER A 389 -33.17 7.62 29.41
N ILE A 390 -31.92 7.78 28.97
CA ILE A 390 -31.21 6.79 28.15
C ILE A 390 -31.24 5.39 28.79
N GLU A 391 -31.30 5.28 30.12
CA GLU A 391 -31.41 3.99 30.83
C GLU A 391 -32.65 3.16 30.44
N CYS A 392 -33.68 3.78 29.85
CA CYS A 392 -34.86 3.08 29.35
C CYS A 392 -34.62 2.35 28.02
N LEU A 393 -33.51 2.60 27.33
CA LEU A 393 -33.17 1.97 26.04
C LEU A 393 -32.40 0.65 26.25
N PHE A 394 -33.02 -0.30 26.93
CA PHE A 394 -32.38 -1.57 27.33
C PHE A 394 -31.95 -2.47 26.17
N ASP A 395 -32.45 -2.25 24.96
CA ASP A 395 -32.05 -2.96 23.73
C ASP A 395 -30.92 -2.26 22.96
N LEU A 396 -30.49 -1.06 23.36
CA LEU A 396 -29.48 -0.27 22.65
C LEU A 396 -28.13 -0.98 22.71
N ALA A 397 -27.62 -1.35 21.53
CA ALA A 397 -26.33 -1.99 21.33
C ALA A 397 -25.28 -1.03 20.76
N GLU A 398 -25.70 -0.07 19.93
CA GLU A 398 -24.79 0.91 19.33
C GLU A 398 -25.28 2.33 19.50
N LEU A 399 -24.38 3.20 19.99
CA LEU A 399 -24.60 4.63 20.09
C LEU A 399 -23.42 5.40 19.49
N HIS A 400 -23.67 6.16 18.42
CA HIS A 400 -22.64 6.90 17.70
C HIS A 400 -22.92 8.40 17.70
N LEU A 401 -22.00 9.19 18.23
CA LEU A 401 -22.01 10.66 18.27
C LEU A 401 -20.73 11.25 17.66
N ARG A 402 -20.09 10.56 16.72
CA ARG A 402 -18.84 11.02 16.10
C ARG A 402 -19.01 12.44 15.53
N ASN A 403 -18.04 13.32 15.75
CA ASN A 403 -18.04 14.71 15.27
C ASN A 403 -19.22 15.57 15.76
N CYS A 404 -19.86 15.24 16.89
CA CYS A 404 -20.82 16.13 17.54
C CYS A 404 -20.07 17.26 18.27
N LYS A 405 -19.72 18.31 17.53
CA LYS A 405 -18.80 19.37 17.99
C LYS A 405 -19.28 20.16 19.21
N GLN A 406 -20.58 20.13 19.53
CA GLN A 406 -21.17 20.77 20.70
C GLN A 406 -21.43 19.82 21.88
N PHE A 407 -21.19 18.52 21.71
CA PHE A 407 -21.49 17.52 22.72
C PHE A 407 -20.56 17.65 23.94
N GLU A 408 -21.14 17.78 25.12
CA GLU A 408 -20.45 18.06 26.38
C GLU A 408 -20.79 17.05 27.47
N ILE A 409 -22.08 16.70 27.63
CA ILE A 409 -22.56 15.96 28.80
C ILE A 409 -23.03 14.54 28.43
N LEU A 410 -22.33 13.55 28.97
CA LEU A 410 -22.75 12.14 28.97
C LEU A 410 -23.24 11.76 30.39
N PRO A 411 -24.51 11.35 30.58
CA PRO A 411 -25.05 11.08 31.90
C PRO A 411 -24.53 9.74 32.46
N SER A 412 -24.43 9.61 33.78
CA SER A 412 -24.00 8.35 34.44
C SER A 412 -24.94 7.17 34.18
N SER A 413 -26.20 7.43 33.80
CA SER A 413 -27.14 6.39 33.41
C SER A 413 -26.76 5.66 32.11
N ILE A 414 -25.81 6.17 31.30
CA ILE A 414 -25.25 5.43 30.17
C ILE A 414 -24.63 4.09 30.61
N CYS A 415 -24.03 4.05 31.81
CA CYS A 415 -23.37 2.87 32.36
C CYS A 415 -24.36 1.77 32.75
N LYS A 416 -25.67 2.07 32.82
CA LYS A 416 -26.73 1.10 33.11
C LYS A 416 -27.19 0.31 31.87
N LEU A 417 -26.72 0.67 30.67
CA LEU A 417 -27.09 0.00 29.43
C LEU A 417 -26.41 -1.36 29.30
N ARG A 418 -27.15 -2.41 29.64
CA ARG A 418 -26.64 -3.80 29.70
C ARG A 418 -26.44 -4.47 28.35
N LYS A 419 -26.80 -3.84 27.23
CA LYS A 419 -26.55 -4.37 25.89
C LYS A 419 -25.66 -3.48 25.03
N LEU A 420 -25.20 -2.35 25.57
CA LEU A 420 -24.37 -1.42 24.83
C LEU A 420 -23.03 -2.07 24.51
N GLU A 421 -22.77 -2.32 23.23
CA GLU A 421 -21.54 -2.93 22.71
C GLU A 421 -20.59 -1.88 22.15
N ARG A 422 -21.12 -0.81 21.53
CA ARG A 422 -20.33 0.25 20.89
C ARG A 422 -20.79 1.63 21.33
N LEU A 423 -19.84 2.42 21.82
CA LEU A 423 -20.02 3.84 22.10
C LEU A 423 -18.95 4.65 21.37
N ASN A 424 -19.36 5.49 20.43
CA ASN A 424 -18.46 6.35 19.67
C ASN A 424 -18.71 7.83 19.96
N LEU A 425 -17.73 8.49 20.57
CA LEU A 425 -17.72 9.93 20.86
C LEU A 425 -16.57 10.65 20.15
N SER A 426 -15.87 10.00 19.21
CA SER A 426 -14.69 10.57 18.55
C SER A 426 -15.02 11.91 17.87
N GLY A 427 -14.18 12.92 18.04
CA GLY A 427 -14.38 14.27 17.49
C GLY A 427 -15.41 15.13 18.24
N CYS A 428 -15.88 14.71 19.42
CA CYS A 428 -16.68 15.57 20.31
C CYS A 428 -15.79 16.59 21.02
N LEU A 429 -15.56 17.74 20.37
CA LEU A 429 -14.57 18.74 20.79
C LEU A 429 -14.85 19.45 22.12
N GLN A 430 -16.04 19.30 22.73
CA GLN A 430 -16.37 19.85 24.05
C GLN A 430 -16.45 18.78 25.14
N PHE A 431 -16.34 17.50 24.78
CA PHE A 431 -16.44 16.41 25.73
C PHE A 431 -15.18 16.30 26.58
N ARG A 432 -15.32 16.47 27.91
CA ARG A 432 -14.20 16.56 28.87
C ARG A 432 -14.10 15.40 29.86
N ASN A 433 -15.22 14.83 30.26
CA ASN A 433 -15.26 13.85 31.34
C ASN A 433 -16.18 12.70 30.95
N PHE A 434 -15.66 11.48 31.02
CA PHE A 434 -16.48 10.29 31.03
C PHE A 434 -17.10 10.10 32.42
N PRO A 435 -18.39 9.72 32.53
CA PRO A 435 -19.03 9.51 33.83
C PRO A 435 -18.36 8.36 34.59
N GLU A 436 -18.42 8.42 35.92
CA GLU A 436 -17.89 7.35 36.78
C GLU A 436 -18.60 6.02 36.52
N VAL A 437 -17.81 4.97 36.28
CA VAL A 437 -18.32 3.64 35.92
C VAL A 437 -18.56 2.85 37.22
N LEU A 438 -19.69 3.08 37.88
CA LEU A 438 -20.00 2.45 39.17
C LEU A 438 -20.38 0.97 39.07
N GLU A 439 -20.94 0.53 37.93
CA GLU A 439 -21.39 -0.85 37.69
C GLU A 439 -20.59 -1.51 36.55
N PRO A 440 -20.35 -2.85 36.58
CA PRO A 440 -19.65 -3.54 35.51
C PRO A 440 -20.39 -3.50 34.15
N MET A 441 -19.76 -2.90 33.14
CA MET A 441 -20.23 -2.88 31.75
C MET A 441 -19.65 -4.07 30.96
N VAL A 442 -20.27 -5.25 31.13
CA VAL A 442 -19.75 -6.52 30.58
C VAL A 442 -19.90 -6.63 29.04
N PHE A 443 -20.82 -5.87 28.45
CA PHE A 443 -21.11 -5.93 27.00
C PHE A 443 -20.39 -4.86 26.19
N LEU A 444 -19.89 -3.79 26.81
CA LEU A 444 -19.20 -2.74 26.07
C LEU A 444 -17.88 -3.29 25.52
N ARG A 445 -17.79 -3.43 24.20
CA ARG A 445 -16.65 -3.99 23.48
C ARG A 445 -15.77 -2.89 22.88
N TYR A 446 -16.38 -1.81 22.39
CA TYR A 446 -15.67 -0.75 21.67
C TYR A 446 -16.04 0.62 22.23
N LEU A 447 -15.02 1.36 22.66
CA LEU A 447 -15.15 2.73 23.15
C LEU A 447 -14.20 3.64 22.36
N TYR A 448 -14.78 4.60 21.63
CA TYR A 448 -14.05 5.56 20.81
C TYR A 448 -14.18 6.97 21.40
N LEU A 449 -13.05 7.56 21.73
CA LEU A 449 -12.89 8.86 22.39
C LEU A 449 -11.87 9.76 21.67
N GLU A 450 -11.44 9.39 20.46
CA GLU A 450 -10.39 10.10 19.73
C GLU A 450 -10.76 11.57 19.49
N GLN A 451 -9.77 12.47 19.50
CA GLN A 451 -9.96 13.89 19.23
C GLN A 451 -11.02 14.55 20.15
N THR A 452 -11.17 14.06 21.38
CA THR A 452 -11.97 14.72 22.42
C THR A 452 -11.08 15.60 23.33
N ARG A 453 -11.70 16.31 24.27
CA ARG A 453 -10.97 17.07 25.31
C ARG A 453 -10.96 16.33 26.64
N ILE A 454 -11.01 15.01 26.59
CA ILE A 454 -11.06 14.20 27.80
C ILE A 454 -9.79 14.42 28.61
N THR A 455 -9.93 14.67 29.92
CA THR A 455 -8.78 14.89 30.81
C THR A 455 -8.33 13.62 31.52
N LYS A 456 -9.25 12.66 31.70
CA LYS A 456 -9.01 11.39 32.38
C LYS A 456 -9.68 10.23 31.64
N LEU A 457 -9.05 9.06 31.63
CA LEU A 457 -9.71 7.85 31.13
C LEU A 457 -10.92 7.46 32.01
N PRO A 458 -11.89 6.68 31.49
CA PRO A 458 -13.02 6.19 32.28
C PRO A 458 -12.57 5.48 33.57
N SER A 459 -13.11 5.89 34.72
CA SER A 459 -12.71 5.35 36.02
C SER A 459 -13.92 4.83 36.83
N PRO A 460 -13.78 3.72 37.57
CA PRO A 460 -12.70 2.73 37.48
C PRO A 460 -12.74 1.99 36.14
N ILE A 461 -11.65 2.02 35.37
CA ILE A 461 -11.58 1.39 34.04
C ILE A 461 -11.85 -0.12 34.11
N GLY A 462 -11.52 -0.74 35.25
CA GLY A 462 -11.76 -2.14 35.54
C GLY A 462 -13.23 -2.59 35.52
N ASN A 463 -14.18 -1.67 35.58
CA ASN A 463 -15.60 -2.00 35.42
C ASN A 463 -16.00 -2.18 33.95
N LEU A 464 -15.16 -1.81 32.98
CA LEU A 464 -15.37 -2.08 31.56
C LEU A 464 -14.90 -3.50 31.19
N LYS A 465 -15.40 -4.51 31.89
CA LYS A 465 -14.93 -5.92 31.81
C LYS A 465 -14.99 -6.54 30.41
N GLY A 466 -15.92 -6.08 29.57
CA GLY A 466 -16.06 -6.55 28.19
C GLY A 466 -15.13 -5.89 27.19
N LEU A 467 -14.46 -4.79 27.56
CA LEU A 467 -13.81 -3.87 26.63
C LEU A 467 -12.70 -4.57 25.85
N ALA A 468 -12.84 -4.56 24.53
CA ALA A 468 -11.87 -5.15 23.60
C ALA A 468 -11.03 -4.10 22.89
N CYS A 469 -11.58 -2.90 22.69
CA CYS A 469 -10.93 -1.80 21.98
C CYS A 469 -11.22 -0.47 22.66
N LEU A 470 -10.16 0.25 23.01
CA LEU A 470 -10.19 1.61 23.55
C LEU A 470 -9.35 2.54 22.67
N GLU A 471 -10.00 3.50 22.02
CA GLU A 471 -9.36 4.45 21.11
C GLU A 471 -9.45 5.87 21.69
N VAL A 472 -8.32 6.43 22.11
CA VAL A 472 -8.24 7.76 22.75
C VAL A 472 -7.24 8.67 22.03
N GLY A 473 -6.96 8.36 20.77
CA GLY A 473 -6.00 9.08 19.93
C GLY A 473 -6.26 10.59 19.85
N ASN A 474 -5.21 11.40 19.76
CA ASN A 474 -5.24 12.85 19.61
C ASN A 474 -5.98 13.62 20.74
N CYS A 475 -6.03 13.06 21.95
CA CYS A 475 -6.62 13.71 23.13
C CYS A 475 -5.58 14.52 23.91
N LYS A 476 -5.24 15.72 23.42
CA LYS A 476 -4.14 16.57 23.95
C LYS A 476 -4.27 17.06 25.40
N TYR A 477 -5.43 16.88 26.02
CA TYR A 477 -5.69 17.29 27.41
C TYR A 477 -5.65 16.10 28.38
N LEU A 478 -5.40 14.89 27.88
CA LEU A 478 -5.28 13.69 28.69
C LEU A 478 -3.97 13.77 29.48
N ASN A 479 -4.07 14.04 30.78
CA ASN A 479 -2.92 14.19 31.67
C ASN A 479 -2.88 13.13 32.78
N ASP A 480 -3.95 12.34 32.91
CA ASP A 480 -4.09 11.30 33.93
C ASP A 480 -4.48 9.97 33.28
N ILE A 481 -3.48 9.09 33.15
CA ILE A 481 -3.63 7.68 32.81
C ILE A 481 -3.33 6.78 34.02
N GLU A 482 -3.31 7.35 35.23
CA GLU A 482 -3.08 6.61 36.48
C GLU A 482 -4.28 5.74 36.89
N CYS A 483 -5.39 5.77 36.15
CA CYS A 483 -6.48 4.81 36.36
C CYS A 483 -6.03 3.34 36.16
N PHE A 484 -4.92 3.10 35.47
CA PHE A 484 -4.26 1.80 35.42
C PHE A 484 -3.45 1.51 36.70
N VAL A 485 -3.03 2.52 37.45
CA VAL A 485 -2.23 2.42 38.69
C VAL A 485 -3.10 2.03 39.89
N ASP A 486 -4.35 2.50 39.96
CA ASP A 486 -5.36 2.17 41.00
C ASP A 486 -5.82 0.70 41.02
N LEU A 487 -5.18 -0.18 40.23
CA LEU A 487 -5.33 -1.63 40.26
C LEU A 487 -4.80 -2.27 41.57
N GLN A 488 -4.47 -1.49 42.61
CA GLN A 488 -4.10 -1.97 43.93
C GLN A 488 -5.28 -1.93 44.92
N LEU A 489 -6.26 -2.80 44.72
CA LEU A 489 -7.12 -3.31 45.80
C LEU A 489 -7.05 -4.85 45.85
N PRO A 490 -7.10 -5.46 47.05
CA PRO A 490 -6.46 -6.74 47.32
C PRO A 490 -7.29 -7.92 46.79
N LYS A 491 -6.59 -8.87 46.14
CA LYS A 491 -7.02 -10.25 45.86
C LYS A 491 -8.40 -10.38 45.17
N ARG A 492 -8.39 -10.32 43.82
CA ARG A 492 -9.44 -10.73 42.84
C ARG A 492 -10.24 -9.64 42.10
N CYS A 493 -9.77 -8.41 42.00
CA CYS A 493 -10.29 -7.41 41.03
C CYS A 493 -9.05 -6.77 40.40
N VAL A 494 -8.78 -6.91 39.10
CA VAL A 494 -9.50 -6.32 37.98
C VAL A 494 -8.86 -6.89 36.71
N ASP A 495 -9.66 -7.50 35.85
CA ASP A 495 -9.16 -8.15 34.64
C ASP A 495 -9.80 -7.47 33.42
N LEU A 496 -9.07 -6.52 32.81
CA LEU A 496 -9.32 -6.07 31.43
C LEU A 496 -8.83 -7.14 30.44
N ASP A 497 -9.11 -8.42 30.74
CA ASP A 497 -8.66 -9.60 29.97
C ASP A 497 -9.20 -9.62 28.54
N CYS A 498 -10.23 -8.82 28.27
CA CYS A 498 -10.78 -8.68 26.94
C CYS A 498 -10.02 -7.64 26.09
N LEU A 499 -9.26 -6.71 26.69
CA LEU A 499 -8.69 -5.58 25.98
C LEU A 499 -7.57 -6.03 25.04
N ARG A 500 -7.85 -5.94 23.72
CA ARG A 500 -6.93 -6.31 22.64
C ARG A 500 -6.25 -5.10 22.02
N LYS A 501 -6.95 -3.98 21.92
CA LYS A 501 -6.43 -2.75 21.30
C LYS A 501 -6.53 -1.56 22.24
N LEU A 502 -5.41 -0.87 22.42
CA LEU A 502 -5.30 0.40 23.13
C LEU A 502 -4.56 1.40 22.25
N ASN A 503 -5.25 2.47 21.87
CA ASN A 503 -4.64 3.57 21.12
C ASN A 503 -4.63 4.84 21.98
N LEU A 504 -3.43 5.36 22.22
CA LEU A 504 -3.12 6.59 22.95
C LEU A 504 -2.23 7.52 22.10
N ASP A 505 -2.33 7.45 20.76
CA ASP A 505 -1.56 8.30 19.86
C ASP A 505 -1.85 9.79 20.12
N GLY A 506 -0.88 10.69 19.94
CA GLY A 506 -1.08 12.14 19.95
C GLY A 506 -1.68 12.72 21.24
N CYS A 507 -1.54 12.02 22.38
CA CYS A 507 -2.12 12.42 23.66
C CYS A 507 -1.24 13.39 24.47
N SER A 508 -0.03 13.71 23.99
CA SER A 508 0.94 14.56 24.70
C SER A 508 1.39 13.99 26.06
N LEU A 509 1.43 12.65 26.16
CA LEU A 509 1.86 11.95 27.38
C LEU A 509 3.35 12.19 27.63
N SER A 510 3.69 12.62 28.85
CA SER A 510 5.08 12.82 29.27
C SER A 510 5.73 11.55 29.84
N GLU A 511 4.92 10.62 30.33
CA GLU A 511 5.36 9.35 30.93
C GLU A 511 4.34 8.25 30.60
N VAL A 512 4.80 7.00 30.59
CA VAL A 512 3.95 5.81 30.40
C VAL A 512 3.99 4.98 31.69
N PRO A 513 2.84 4.68 32.33
CA PRO A 513 2.82 4.02 33.63
C PRO A 513 3.16 2.53 33.56
N ASP A 514 3.92 2.02 34.54
CA ASP A 514 4.29 0.59 34.68
C ASP A 514 3.07 -0.35 34.69
N SER A 515 1.91 0.14 35.13
CA SER A 515 0.68 -0.64 35.19
C SER A 515 0.15 -1.07 33.82
N LEU A 516 0.54 -0.38 32.74
CA LEU A 516 0.18 -0.77 31.37
C LEU A 516 0.66 -2.18 31.03
N GLY A 517 1.80 -2.61 31.59
CA GLY A 517 2.34 -3.97 31.44
C GLY A 517 1.52 -5.07 32.11
N ARG A 518 0.42 -4.74 32.80
CA ARG A 518 -0.53 -5.72 33.38
C ARG A 518 -1.62 -6.15 32.40
N LEU A 519 -1.74 -5.49 31.25
CA LEU A 519 -2.77 -5.78 30.24
C LEU A 519 -2.37 -7.00 29.39
N SER A 520 -2.33 -8.19 29.99
CA SER A 520 -1.72 -9.41 29.39
C SER A 520 -2.32 -9.85 28.05
N SER A 521 -3.56 -9.46 27.75
CA SER A 521 -4.23 -9.81 26.48
C SER A 521 -4.11 -8.75 25.38
N LEU A 522 -3.34 -7.69 25.60
CA LEU A 522 -3.18 -6.61 24.64
C LEU A 522 -2.39 -7.07 23.41
N GLU A 523 -2.98 -6.93 22.22
CA GLU A 523 -2.41 -7.31 20.92
C GLU A 523 -1.86 -6.08 20.18
N VAL A 524 -2.47 -4.90 20.37
CA VAL A 524 -2.14 -3.65 19.69
C VAL A 524 -2.03 -2.51 20.69
N LEU A 525 -0.85 -1.89 20.75
CA LEU A 525 -0.58 -0.69 21.54
C LEU A 525 0.00 0.41 20.65
N ASP A 526 -0.72 1.53 20.54
CA ASP A 526 -0.21 2.71 19.84
C ASP A 526 0.01 3.86 20.82
N LEU A 527 1.26 4.31 20.90
CA LEU A 527 1.76 5.39 21.74
C LEU A 527 2.40 6.50 20.88
N SER A 528 2.18 6.50 19.57
CA SER A 528 2.78 7.44 18.63
C SER A 528 2.48 8.91 18.98
N GLY A 529 3.37 9.84 18.65
CA GLY A 529 3.15 11.29 18.78
C GLY A 529 3.05 11.80 20.22
N ASN A 530 3.70 11.10 21.16
CA ASN A 530 3.79 11.50 22.57
C ASN A 530 5.20 12.00 22.93
N ASP A 531 5.36 12.59 24.13
CA ASP A 531 6.53 13.38 24.54
C ASP A 531 7.37 12.74 25.66
N PHE A 532 7.22 11.42 25.86
CA PHE A 532 7.97 10.65 26.85
C PHE A 532 9.40 10.34 26.39
N LYS A 533 10.29 10.15 27.38
CA LYS A 533 11.70 9.80 27.15
C LYS A 533 11.94 8.29 27.04
N THR A 534 11.15 7.50 27.76
CA THR A 534 11.27 6.05 27.83
C THR A 534 9.88 5.44 27.98
N ILE A 535 9.77 4.15 27.67
CA ILE A 535 8.60 3.33 28.01
C ILE A 535 9.00 2.32 29.10
N PRO A 536 8.08 1.91 29.99
CA PRO A 536 8.42 1.09 31.15
C PRO A 536 8.83 -0.34 30.78
N ILE A 537 9.75 -0.94 31.55
CA ILE A 537 10.24 -2.31 31.33
C ILE A 537 9.10 -3.34 31.36
N SER A 538 8.03 -3.05 32.11
CA SER A 538 6.84 -3.90 32.19
C SER A 538 6.17 -4.19 30.85
N ILE A 539 6.43 -3.41 29.79
CA ILE A 539 5.96 -3.70 28.43
C ILE A 539 6.41 -5.09 27.97
N ASN A 540 7.59 -5.57 28.40
CA ASN A 540 8.07 -6.92 28.07
C ASN A 540 7.15 -8.05 28.58
N LYS A 541 6.22 -7.76 29.51
CA LYS A 541 5.23 -8.70 30.06
C LYS A 541 3.96 -8.82 29.21
N LEU A 542 3.80 -8.00 28.17
CA LEU A 542 2.65 -8.06 27.26
C LEU A 542 2.84 -9.21 26.26
N LEU A 543 2.59 -10.44 26.70
CA LEU A 543 2.94 -11.66 25.97
C LEU A 543 2.23 -11.80 24.62
N GLU A 544 1.05 -11.21 24.47
CA GLU A 544 0.24 -11.25 23.23
C GLU A 544 0.46 -10.04 22.32
N LEU A 545 1.34 -9.09 22.68
CA LEU A 545 1.50 -7.84 21.93
C LEU A 545 2.15 -8.10 20.57
N GLN A 546 1.42 -7.80 19.51
CA GLN A 546 1.84 -7.98 18.12
C GLN A 546 2.25 -6.65 17.46
N TYR A 547 1.65 -5.53 17.84
CA TYR A 547 1.96 -4.20 17.31
C TYR A 547 2.29 -3.21 18.43
N LEU A 548 3.44 -2.53 18.29
CA LEU A 548 3.84 -1.39 19.12
C LEU A 548 4.13 -0.18 18.22
N GLY A 549 3.24 0.82 18.27
CA GLY A 549 3.36 2.10 17.57
C GLY A 549 4.03 3.16 18.45
N LEU A 550 5.08 3.79 17.95
CA LEU A 550 5.89 4.83 18.60
C LEU A 550 6.27 5.96 17.63
N ARG A 551 5.56 6.10 16.50
CA ARG A 551 5.91 7.08 15.46
C ARG A 551 5.96 8.48 16.05
N ASN A 552 6.88 9.33 15.62
CA ASN A 552 7.00 10.72 16.04
C ASN A 552 7.16 10.94 17.55
N CYS A 553 7.62 9.95 18.32
CA CYS A 553 8.01 10.12 19.73
C CYS A 553 9.41 10.76 19.81
N LYS A 554 9.52 12.03 19.44
CA LYS A 554 10.82 12.71 19.20
C LYS A 554 11.77 12.75 20.39
N ARG A 555 11.24 12.65 21.62
CA ARG A 555 12.02 12.65 22.88
C ARG A 555 12.37 11.26 23.38
N LEU A 556 11.89 10.19 22.73
CA LEU A 556 12.20 8.82 23.10
C LEU A 556 13.71 8.58 22.95
N GLU A 557 14.39 8.33 24.06
CA GLU A 557 15.86 8.13 24.11
C GLU A 557 16.20 6.63 24.05
N SER A 558 15.39 5.78 24.70
CA SER A 558 15.63 4.34 24.75
C SER A 558 14.37 3.47 24.74
N LEU A 559 14.55 2.22 24.31
CA LEU A 559 13.55 1.16 24.38
C LEU A 559 13.98 0.08 25.39
N PRO A 560 13.06 -0.40 26.25
CA PRO A 560 13.32 -1.56 27.11
C PRO A 560 13.32 -2.85 26.28
N GLU A 561 13.52 -3.97 26.96
CA GLU A 561 13.26 -5.28 26.39
C GLU A 561 11.86 -5.36 25.75
N LEU A 562 11.80 -5.82 24.50
CA LEU A 562 10.56 -5.89 23.72
C LEU A 562 9.76 -7.17 24.04
N PRO A 563 8.43 -7.15 23.88
CA PRO A 563 7.59 -8.32 24.11
C PRO A 563 7.92 -9.49 23.17
N PRO A 564 7.72 -10.75 23.61
CA PRO A 564 8.17 -11.93 22.88
C PRO A 564 7.34 -12.31 21.65
N GLN A 565 6.12 -11.77 21.48
CA GLN A 565 5.29 -12.00 20.29
C GLN A 565 5.24 -10.79 19.34
N LEU A 566 6.07 -9.76 19.58
CA LEU A 566 6.03 -8.53 18.81
C LEU A 566 6.37 -8.79 17.33
N SER A 567 5.43 -8.41 16.48
CA SER A 567 5.47 -8.66 15.04
C SER A 567 5.84 -7.40 14.25
N LYS A 568 5.42 -6.24 14.77
CA LYS A 568 5.68 -4.91 14.21
C LYS A 568 6.06 -3.90 15.29
N LEU A 569 7.21 -3.26 15.11
CA LEU A 569 7.66 -2.10 15.90
C LEU A 569 7.82 -0.90 14.96
N ASP A 570 7.08 0.16 15.23
CA ASP A 570 7.07 1.34 14.38
C ASP A 570 7.53 2.57 15.15
N ALA A 571 8.83 2.87 15.09
CA ALA A 571 9.49 3.98 15.75
C ALA A 571 9.92 5.06 14.75
N ASP A 572 9.21 5.18 13.63
CA ASP A 572 9.45 6.22 12.62
C ASP A 572 9.57 7.61 13.26
N ASN A 573 10.58 8.37 12.87
CA ASN A 573 10.83 9.74 13.31
C ASN A 573 11.04 9.90 14.83
N CYS A 574 11.62 8.89 15.49
CA CYS A 574 12.11 8.99 16.87
C CYS A 574 13.55 9.52 16.91
N GLU A 575 13.74 10.80 16.62
CA GLU A 575 15.06 11.43 16.43
C GLU A 575 16.05 11.27 17.61
N SER A 576 15.53 11.18 18.85
CA SER A 576 16.36 11.04 20.06
C SER A 576 16.79 9.61 20.37
N LEU A 577 16.22 8.61 19.70
CA LEU A 577 16.38 7.19 20.02
C LEU A 577 17.81 6.74 19.71
N ASN A 578 18.56 6.32 20.73
CA ASN A 578 19.97 5.96 20.61
C ASN A 578 20.34 4.62 21.27
N TYR A 579 19.43 4.03 22.03
CA TYR A 579 19.71 2.84 22.85
C TYR A 579 18.54 1.85 22.87
N LEU A 580 18.86 0.56 22.78
CA LEU A 580 17.90 -0.55 22.92
C LEU A 580 18.49 -1.60 23.86
N GLU A 581 17.76 -1.95 24.92
CA GLU A 581 18.16 -3.04 25.81
C GLU A 581 18.01 -4.39 25.07
N SER A 582 19.15 -4.99 24.69
CA SER A 582 19.19 -6.32 24.05
C SER A 582 19.43 -7.40 25.10
N SER A 583 18.47 -8.29 25.32
CA SER A 583 18.68 -9.51 26.11
C SER A 583 19.17 -10.64 25.21
N SER A 584 20.27 -11.29 25.61
CA SER A 584 20.80 -12.49 24.96
C SER A 584 20.02 -13.78 25.31
N SER A 585 18.92 -13.68 26.07
CA SER A 585 18.30 -14.81 26.76
C SER A 585 16.82 -15.07 26.44
N THR A 586 16.11 -14.22 25.70
CA THR A 586 14.70 -14.49 25.38
C THR A 586 14.56 -15.33 24.11
N VAL A 587 14.17 -16.58 24.33
CA VAL A 587 13.49 -17.42 23.33
C VAL A 587 12.18 -16.70 22.96
N VAL A 588 12.25 -15.80 21.98
CA VAL A 588 11.09 -15.05 21.46
C VAL A 588 10.32 -15.97 20.51
N GLU A 589 9.10 -16.31 20.90
CA GLU A 589 8.18 -17.18 20.15
C GLU A 589 7.39 -16.47 19.02
N GLY A 590 7.54 -15.15 18.90
CA GLY A 590 6.90 -14.33 17.87
C GLY A 590 7.45 -14.48 16.44
N ASN A 591 6.56 -14.22 15.49
CA ASN A 591 6.85 -14.07 14.07
C ASN A 591 7.29 -12.61 13.82
N ILE A 592 8.55 -12.38 13.47
CA ILE A 592 9.00 -11.03 13.07
C ILE A 592 8.39 -10.71 11.71
N PHE A 593 7.87 -9.50 11.50
CA PHE A 593 7.46 -9.05 10.18
C PHE A 593 8.01 -7.66 9.82
N GLU A 594 8.10 -6.69 10.74
CA GLU A 594 8.44 -5.31 10.33
C GLU A 594 9.03 -4.43 11.46
N PHE A 595 10.25 -3.91 11.30
CA PHE A 595 10.82 -2.85 12.16
C PHE A 595 11.11 -1.56 11.39
N ILE A 596 10.58 -0.45 11.87
CA ILE A 596 10.68 0.84 11.20
C ILE A 596 11.36 1.84 12.13
N PHE A 597 12.57 2.28 11.76
CA PHE A 597 13.36 3.27 12.48
C PHE A 597 13.76 4.45 11.58
N THR A 598 12.97 4.75 10.55
CA THR A 598 13.22 5.87 9.63
C THR A 598 13.44 7.18 10.39
N ASN A 599 14.45 7.96 10.00
CA ASN A 599 14.89 9.22 10.65
C ASN A 599 15.35 9.10 12.12
N CYS A 600 15.61 7.90 12.64
CA CYS A 600 16.22 7.73 13.97
C CYS A 600 17.75 7.88 13.91
N MET A 601 18.23 9.08 13.62
CA MET A 601 19.62 9.34 13.20
C MET A 601 20.68 8.94 14.23
N ARG A 602 20.36 8.95 15.53
CA ARG A 602 21.30 8.53 16.58
C ARG A 602 21.59 7.02 16.58
N LEU A 603 20.82 6.23 15.84
CA LEU A 603 21.10 4.81 15.62
C LEU A 603 22.25 4.56 14.63
N LEU A 604 22.64 5.55 13.83
CA LEU A 604 23.83 5.47 12.94
C LEU A 604 25.10 5.14 13.73
N GLU A 605 25.18 5.59 14.98
CA GLU A 605 26.33 5.41 15.86
C GLU A 605 26.32 4.03 16.55
N THR A 606 25.20 3.29 16.50
CA THR A 606 24.97 2.04 17.25
C THR A 606 24.46 0.89 16.37
N ASN A 607 25.38 0.12 15.77
CA ASN A 607 25.08 -1.08 14.95
C ASN A 607 24.39 -2.26 15.70
N GLN A 608 23.96 -2.07 16.94
CA GLN A 608 23.30 -3.10 17.77
C GLN A 608 21.91 -3.47 17.24
N ILE A 609 21.17 -2.53 16.67
CA ILE A 609 19.81 -2.79 16.11
C ILE A 609 19.89 -3.63 14.85
N LEU A 610 20.89 -3.37 14.01
CA LEU A 610 21.16 -4.19 12.84
C LEU A 610 21.47 -5.63 13.29
N ALA A 611 22.37 -5.81 14.27
CA ALA A 611 22.69 -7.14 14.80
C ALA A 611 21.48 -7.86 15.42
N TYR A 612 20.66 -7.13 16.20
CA TYR A 612 19.41 -7.64 16.77
C TYR A 612 18.43 -8.09 15.68
N SER A 613 18.22 -7.26 14.66
CA SER A 613 17.28 -7.54 13.57
C SER A 613 17.74 -8.73 12.71
N LEU A 614 19.05 -8.83 12.45
CA LEU A 614 19.64 -9.97 11.74
C LEU A 614 19.51 -11.29 12.52
N LEU A 615 19.75 -11.26 13.83
CA LEU A 615 19.53 -12.42 14.71
C LEU A 615 18.07 -12.89 14.67
N LYS A 616 17.14 -11.94 14.68
CA LYS A 616 15.70 -12.21 14.61
C LYS A 616 15.30 -12.87 13.29
N PHE A 617 15.75 -12.34 12.14
CA PHE A 617 15.54 -12.99 10.84
C PHE A 617 16.00 -14.45 10.85
N GLN A 618 17.18 -14.73 11.40
CA GLN A 618 17.68 -16.11 11.45
C GLN A 618 16.79 -17.04 12.27
N LEU A 619 16.33 -16.60 13.45
CA LEU A 619 15.40 -17.39 14.27
C LEU A 619 14.08 -17.65 13.55
N TYR A 620 13.55 -16.66 12.84
CA TYR A 620 12.34 -16.79 12.01
C TYR A 620 12.53 -17.79 10.86
N THR A 621 13.64 -17.70 10.11
CA THR A 621 13.93 -18.64 9.01
C THR A 621 14.04 -20.08 9.48
N LYS A 622 14.63 -20.32 10.66
CA LYS A 622 14.74 -21.66 11.25
C LYS A 622 13.38 -22.25 11.62
N ARG A 623 12.42 -21.44 12.09
CA ARG A 623 11.06 -21.89 12.36
C ARG A 623 10.32 -22.29 11.09
N LEU A 624 10.33 -21.42 10.07
CA LEU A 624 9.70 -21.69 8.77
C LEU A 624 10.16 -23.03 8.15
N TYR A 625 11.43 -23.38 8.33
CA TYR A 625 12.01 -24.60 7.78
C TYR A 625 11.59 -25.88 8.55
N HIS A 626 11.30 -25.79 9.85
CA HIS A 626 11.00 -26.97 10.69
C HIS A 626 9.52 -27.12 11.09
N GLN A 627 8.64 -26.12 10.89
CA GLN A 627 7.22 -26.21 11.31
C GLN A 627 6.22 -25.51 10.35
N LEU A 628 5.29 -26.33 9.83
CA LEU A 628 3.91 -26.08 9.34
C LEU A 628 3.64 -25.30 8.03
N PRO A 629 2.68 -25.76 7.19
CA PRO A 629 2.23 -25.12 5.93
C PRO A 629 1.37 -23.85 6.06
N ASP A 630 1.06 -23.40 7.28
CA ASP A 630 0.01 -22.39 7.56
C ASP A 630 0.56 -21.00 7.98
N VAL A 631 1.85 -20.72 7.79
CA VAL A 631 2.42 -19.38 8.06
C VAL A 631 2.06 -18.43 6.91
N PRO A 632 1.37 -17.29 7.17
CA PRO A 632 1.06 -16.31 6.13
C PRO A 632 2.31 -15.82 5.42
N GLU A 633 2.24 -15.64 4.10
CA GLU A 633 3.28 -15.06 3.26
C GLU A 633 3.51 -13.57 3.62
N GLY A 634 4.20 -13.31 4.73
CA GLY A 634 4.62 -11.97 5.15
C GLY A 634 6.14 -11.84 5.03
N ALA A 635 6.61 -10.92 4.19
CA ALA A 635 8.04 -10.58 4.07
C ALA A 635 8.54 -9.97 5.39
N CYS A 636 9.67 -10.46 5.86
CA CYS A 636 10.37 -9.98 7.05
C CYS A 636 11.26 -8.80 6.61
N SER A 637 11.03 -7.59 7.13
CA SER A 637 11.75 -6.40 6.67
C SER A 637 12.07 -5.41 7.79
N PHE A 638 13.15 -4.66 7.64
CA PHE A 638 13.41 -3.50 8.49
C PHE A 638 14.09 -2.36 7.74
N CYS A 639 13.89 -1.15 8.25
CA CYS A 639 14.46 0.08 7.73
C CYS A 639 15.09 0.90 8.86
N LEU A 640 16.33 1.36 8.67
CA LEU A 640 17.02 2.26 9.59
C LEU A 640 17.97 3.21 8.81
N PRO A 641 18.36 4.36 9.40
CA PRO A 641 19.41 5.20 8.85
C PRO A 641 20.72 4.43 8.65
N GLY A 642 21.37 4.66 7.51
CA GLY A 642 22.66 4.05 7.22
C GLY A 642 23.13 4.33 5.80
N VAL A 643 24.45 4.37 5.62
CA VAL A 643 25.11 4.89 4.41
C VAL A 643 25.89 3.83 3.63
N VAL A 644 26.09 2.63 4.19
CA VAL A 644 26.90 1.56 3.59
C VAL A 644 26.26 0.21 3.87
N THR A 645 26.33 -0.73 2.92
CA THR A 645 25.82 -2.09 3.15
C THR A 645 26.63 -2.82 4.23
N PRO A 646 25.97 -3.56 5.14
CA PRO A 646 26.69 -4.31 6.16
C PRO A 646 27.63 -5.37 5.57
N LYS A 647 28.84 -5.50 6.10
CA LYS A 647 29.82 -6.56 5.75
C LYS A 647 29.25 -7.99 5.89
N TRP A 648 28.11 -8.14 6.57
CA TRP A 648 27.38 -9.39 6.64
C TRP A 648 26.85 -9.85 5.27
N PHE A 649 26.62 -8.96 4.30
CA PHE A 649 26.25 -9.35 2.93
C PHE A 649 27.47 -9.80 2.14
N SER A 650 27.50 -11.06 1.70
CA SER A 650 28.68 -11.67 1.07
C SER A 650 28.92 -11.20 -0.36
N HIS A 651 27.87 -10.72 -1.03
CA HIS A 651 27.93 -10.13 -2.37
C HIS A 651 27.38 -8.71 -2.27
N GLN A 652 28.21 -7.72 -2.59
CA GLN A 652 27.86 -6.31 -2.54
C GLN A 652 28.24 -5.67 -3.87
N SER A 653 27.49 -4.64 -4.28
CA SER A 653 27.74 -3.90 -5.51
C SER A 653 27.33 -2.45 -5.35
N TRP A 654 28.07 -1.56 -6.01
CA TRP A 654 27.66 -0.17 -6.19
C TRP A 654 26.55 -0.07 -7.24
N GLY A 655 25.55 0.76 -6.95
CA GLY A 655 24.34 0.89 -7.75
C GLY A 655 23.29 -0.16 -7.43
N SER A 656 22.30 -0.28 -8.32
CA SER A 656 21.07 -1.03 -8.07
C SER A 656 21.14 -2.53 -8.36
N THR A 657 22.28 -3.06 -8.78
CA THR A 657 22.37 -4.46 -9.26
C THR A 657 23.63 -5.14 -8.74
N VAL A 658 23.47 -6.35 -8.21
CA VAL A 658 24.59 -7.23 -7.83
C VAL A 658 24.52 -8.53 -8.62
N THR A 659 25.62 -8.89 -9.26
CA THR A 659 25.75 -10.13 -10.05
C THR A 659 26.87 -10.99 -9.48
N PHE A 660 26.60 -12.27 -9.26
CA PHE A 660 27.61 -13.19 -8.74
C PHE A 660 27.35 -14.63 -9.19
N GLN A 661 28.43 -15.41 -9.20
CA GLN A 661 28.43 -16.81 -9.57
C GLN A 661 27.96 -17.69 -8.40
N LEU A 662 27.08 -18.61 -8.69
CA LEU A 662 26.52 -19.59 -7.77
C LEU A 662 27.37 -20.87 -7.81
N SER A 663 27.57 -21.50 -6.65
CA SER A 663 28.28 -22.78 -6.61
C SER A 663 27.44 -23.90 -7.22
N SER A 664 28.06 -24.95 -7.74
CA SER A 664 27.35 -26.07 -8.38
C SER A 664 26.36 -26.83 -7.46
N TYR A 665 26.38 -26.57 -6.15
CA TYR A 665 25.48 -27.19 -5.15
C TYR A 665 24.80 -26.15 -4.25
N TRP A 666 24.67 -24.91 -4.72
CA TRP A 666 24.10 -23.81 -3.95
C TRP A 666 22.63 -24.07 -3.57
N ALA A 667 21.85 -24.66 -4.46
CA ALA A 667 20.44 -24.96 -4.25
C ALA A 667 20.24 -26.34 -3.57
N ASN A 668 20.89 -26.56 -2.43
CA ASN A 668 20.73 -27.79 -1.65
C ASN A 668 19.55 -27.72 -0.68
N ASN A 669 19.22 -28.86 -0.04
CA ASN A 669 18.12 -28.93 0.92
C ASN A 669 18.31 -27.99 2.12
N LYS A 670 19.53 -27.62 2.48
CA LYS A 670 19.86 -26.69 3.57
C LYS A 670 19.67 -25.22 3.19
N PHE A 671 19.43 -24.89 1.93
CA PHE A 671 19.24 -23.50 1.50
C PHE A 671 17.94 -22.92 2.08
N LEU A 672 18.04 -21.82 2.83
CA LEU A 672 16.94 -21.18 3.52
C LEU A 672 16.31 -20.05 2.69
N GLY A 673 17.09 -19.29 1.92
CA GLY A 673 16.60 -18.16 1.11
C GLY A 673 17.68 -17.09 0.90
N PHE A 674 17.29 -15.96 0.34
CA PHE A 674 18.16 -14.80 0.13
C PHE A 674 17.88 -13.71 1.17
N SER A 675 18.93 -13.20 1.80
CA SER A 675 18.85 -11.92 2.51
C SER A 675 19.31 -10.82 1.57
N LEU A 676 18.53 -9.76 1.52
CA LEU A 676 18.65 -8.66 0.58
C LEU A 676 18.86 -7.35 1.34
N CYS A 677 19.71 -6.48 0.81
CA CYS A 677 20.01 -5.17 1.37
C CYS A 677 20.08 -4.12 0.26
N ALA A 678 19.47 -2.96 0.49
CA ALA A 678 19.62 -1.78 -0.37
C ALA A 678 19.88 -0.54 0.50
N VAL A 679 20.92 0.20 0.17
CA VAL A 679 21.17 1.56 0.68
C VAL A 679 20.51 2.52 -0.30
N ILE A 680 19.52 3.27 0.17
CA ILE A 680 18.76 4.20 -0.65
C ILE A 680 19.04 5.61 -0.16
N ALA A 681 19.53 6.45 -1.08
CA ALA A 681 19.62 7.89 -0.87
C ALA A 681 18.29 8.55 -1.18
N PHE A 682 17.94 9.57 -0.39
CA PHE A 682 16.71 10.35 -0.53
C PHE A 682 17.03 11.84 -0.59
N ASP A 683 16.55 12.52 -1.64
CA ASP A 683 16.63 13.97 -1.77
C ASP A 683 15.26 14.59 -1.49
N SER A 684 14.97 14.86 -0.20
CA SER A 684 13.69 15.42 0.27
C SER A 684 12.47 14.68 -0.29
N PHE A 685 12.39 13.38 0.00
CA PHE A 685 11.34 12.48 -0.51
C PHE A 685 10.06 12.57 0.31
N ASN A 686 8.88 12.57 -0.34
CA ASN A 686 7.57 12.61 0.33
C ASN A 686 6.50 11.77 -0.42
N HIS A 687 6.87 10.59 -0.93
CA HIS A 687 5.97 9.72 -1.69
C HIS A 687 5.86 8.33 -1.06
N SER A 688 4.90 7.54 -1.54
CA SER A 688 4.87 6.10 -1.26
C SER A 688 6.06 5.42 -1.92
N LEU A 689 6.66 4.44 -1.26
CA LEU A 689 7.82 3.69 -1.76
C LEU A 689 7.59 2.20 -1.57
N GLN A 690 8.01 1.40 -2.54
CA GLN A 690 8.30 -0.02 -2.37
C GLN A 690 9.60 -0.38 -3.09
N VAL A 691 10.38 -1.27 -2.48
CA VAL A 691 11.64 -1.76 -3.04
C VAL A 691 11.39 -3.13 -3.66
N LYS A 692 11.35 -3.17 -4.99
CA LYS A 692 11.23 -4.40 -5.76
C LYS A 692 12.60 -5.00 -6.03
N CYS A 693 12.77 -6.27 -5.69
CA CYS A 693 13.99 -7.02 -5.95
C CYS A 693 13.68 -8.04 -7.05
N THR A 694 14.29 -7.89 -8.22
CA THR A 694 14.14 -8.80 -9.36
C THR A 694 15.40 -9.66 -9.46
N TYR A 695 15.23 -10.98 -9.40
CA TYR A 695 16.29 -11.97 -9.60
C TYR A 695 16.29 -12.41 -11.06
N HIS A 696 17.44 -12.33 -11.71
CA HIS A 696 17.69 -12.81 -13.06
C HIS A 696 18.69 -13.98 -12.97
N PHE A 697 18.18 -15.20 -13.06
CA PHE A 697 19.00 -16.40 -13.08
C PHE A 697 19.43 -16.72 -14.49
N HIS A 698 20.71 -17.06 -14.68
CA HIS A 698 21.28 -17.45 -15.96
C HIS A 698 22.01 -18.78 -15.83
N ASN A 699 21.96 -19.58 -16.91
CA ASN A 699 22.75 -20.80 -17.04
C ASN A 699 23.76 -20.71 -18.20
N GLU A 700 24.69 -21.66 -18.26
CA GLU A 700 25.72 -21.73 -19.32
C GLU A 700 25.15 -21.97 -20.73
N HIS A 701 23.88 -22.40 -20.82
CA HIS A 701 23.19 -22.72 -22.06
C HIS A 701 22.39 -21.53 -22.62
N GLY A 702 22.39 -20.38 -21.91
CA GLY A 702 21.69 -19.16 -22.32
C GLY A 702 20.21 -19.13 -21.92
N ASP A 703 19.74 -20.09 -21.12
CA ASP A 703 18.41 -20.00 -20.52
C ASP A 703 18.42 -18.98 -19.37
N SER A 704 17.33 -18.24 -19.25
CA SER A 704 17.13 -17.26 -18.18
C SER A 704 15.77 -17.42 -17.52
N HIS A 705 15.71 -17.10 -16.23
CA HIS A 705 14.45 -17.08 -15.49
C HIS A 705 14.42 -15.95 -14.47
N ASP A 706 13.30 -15.22 -14.50
CA ASP A 706 13.11 -14.04 -13.68
C ASP A 706 12.12 -14.29 -12.54
N PHE A 707 12.49 -13.92 -11.33
CA PHE A 707 11.59 -13.85 -10.17
C PHE A 707 11.65 -12.46 -9.58
N TYR A 708 10.63 -12.06 -8.82
CA TYR A 708 10.72 -10.84 -8.03
C TYR A 708 10.08 -11.02 -6.66
N CYS A 709 10.55 -10.23 -5.70
CA CYS A 709 9.94 -10.04 -4.40
C CYS A 709 9.94 -8.56 -4.02
N TYR A 710 9.20 -8.20 -2.98
CA TYR A 710 9.19 -6.85 -2.42
C TYR A 710 9.85 -6.87 -1.04
N LEU A 711 10.86 -6.04 -0.85
CA LEU A 711 11.69 -6.04 0.34
C LEU A 711 11.06 -5.24 1.48
N HIS A 712 10.56 -4.03 1.21
CA HIS A 712 9.83 -3.20 2.17
C HIS A 712 9.09 -2.09 1.41
N GLY A 713 8.04 -1.53 2.00
CA GLY A 713 7.36 -0.36 1.43
C GLY A 713 6.36 0.28 2.38
N TRP A 714 5.92 1.49 2.03
CA TRP A 714 4.91 2.24 2.78
C TRP A 714 3.96 2.98 1.83
N TYR A 715 2.73 3.15 2.30
CA TYR A 715 1.68 3.89 1.60
C TYR A 715 1.70 5.39 1.91
N ASP A 716 2.23 5.78 3.08
CA ASP A 716 2.12 7.14 3.60
C ASP A 716 3.22 8.07 3.04
N GLU A 717 2.91 9.35 2.89
CA GLU A 717 3.90 10.39 2.57
C GLU A 717 4.88 10.54 3.76
N LYS A 718 6.05 9.90 3.67
CA LYS A 718 7.11 9.98 4.68
C LYS A 718 8.19 10.94 4.21
N LEU A 719 8.49 11.96 5.02
CA LEU A 719 9.64 12.83 4.81
C LEU A 719 10.91 12.11 5.27
N ILE A 720 11.74 11.68 4.34
CA ILE A 720 13.05 11.07 4.64
C ILE A 720 14.14 12.01 4.14
N SER A 721 15.05 12.38 5.03
CA SER A 721 16.07 13.41 4.77
C SER A 721 17.51 12.90 4.79
N SER A 722 17.70 11.57 4.78
CA SER A 722 19.02 10.94 4.80
C SER A 722 18.99 9.57 4.15
N ASP A 723 20.18 9.01 3.92
CA ASP A 723 20.31 7.65 3.42
C ASP A 723 19.81 6.63 4.46
N HIS A 724 19.12 5.62 3.95
CA HIS A 724 18.58 4.54 4.78
C HIS A 724 18.94 3.18 4.20
N ILE A 725 19.19 2.24 5.11
CA ILE A 725 19.37 0.83 4.81
C ILE A 725 18.02 0.14 4.91
N PHE A 726 17.69 -0.58 3.85
CA PHE A 726 16.55 -1.46 3.77
C PHE A 726 17.06 -2.88 3.73
N VAL A 727 16.61 -3.71 4.68
CA VAL A 727 16.97 -5.12 4.71
C VAL A 727 15.72 -5.98 4.75
N GLY A 728 15.71 -7.04 3.96
CA GLY A 728 14.66 -8.03 4.01
C GLY A 728 15.17 -9.44 3.78
N PHE A 729 14.28 -10.39 4.01
CA PHE A 729 14.53 -11.80 3.76
C PHE A 729 13.46 -12.36 2.82
N ASP A 730 13.92 -12.98 1.75
CA ASP A 730 13.09 -13.71 0.80
C ASP A 730 13.34 -15.22 0.93
N PRO A 731 12.35 -16.00 1.40
CA PRO A 731 12.46 -17.45 1.50
C PRO A 731 12.45 -18.16 0.14
N CYS A 732 12.09 -17.47 -0.95
CA CYS A 732 11.98 -18.02 -2.30
C CYS A 732 11.16 -19.33 -2.39
N LEU A 733 10.02 -19.38 -1.69
CA LEU A 733 9.22 -20.60 -1.51
C LEU A 733 8.76 -21.23 -2.83
N ASP A 734 8.33 -20.42 -3.79
CA ASP A 734 7.81 -20.90 -5.08
C ASP A 734 8.90 -21.53 -5.96
N ALA A 735 10.12 -21.05 -5.82
CA ALA A 735 11.25 -21.61 -6.54
C ALA A 735 11.78 -22.89 -5.89
N LYS A 736 11.64 -23.03 -4.55
CA LYS A 736 11.88 -24.31 -3.84
C LYS A 736 10.89 -25.40 -4.23
N LYS A 737 9.60 -25.09 -4.41
CA LYS A 737 8.56 -26.08 -4.77
C LYS A 737 8.79 -26.78 -6.12
N LYS A 738 9.57 -26.17 -7.01
CA LYS A 738 9.78 -26.66 -8.39
C LYS A 738 11.19 -27.18 -8.67
N ASN A 739 12.08 -27.26 -7.67
CA ASN A 739 13.50 -27.65 -7.83
C ASN A 739 14.24 -26.87 -8.95
N MET A 740 13.82 -25.63 -9.24
CA MET A 740 14.29 -24.90 -10.44
C MET A 740 15.73 -24.41 -10.33
N PHE A 741 16.25 -24.23 -9.12
CA PHE A 741 17.48 -23.50 -8.89
C PHE A 741 18.78 -24.26 -9.22
N SER A 742 18.73 -25.59 -9.32
CA SER A 742 19.93 -26.42 -9.56
C SER A 742 20.50 -26.29 -10.98
N GLU A 743 19.77 -25.67 -11.90
CA GLU A 743 20.16 -25.56 -13.32
C GLU A 743 20.87 -24.24 -13.66
N TYR A 744 20.95 -23.30 -12.70
CA TYR A 744 21.52 -21.96 -12.89
C TYR A 744 22.83 -21.80 -12.12
N ASN A 745 23.81 -21.15 -12.75
CA ASN A 745 25.16 -20.94 -12.20
C ASN A 745 25.48 -19.45 -11.96
N GLU A 746 24.63 -18.53 -12.41
CA GLU A 746 24.76 -17.10 -12.15
C GLU A 746 23.41 -16.50 -11.74
N VAL A 747 23.45 -15.55 -10.81
CA VAL A 747 22.28 -14.72 -10.48
C VAL A 747 22.66 -13.24 -10.47
N SER A 748 21.79 -12.43 -11.07
CA SER A 748 21.82 -10.98 -10.95
C SER A 748 20.58 -10.51 -10.20
N VAL A 749 20.75 -9.78 -9.11
CA VAL A 749 19.65 -9.23 -8.31
C VAL A 749 19.60 -7.73 -8.49
N LYS A 750 18.50 -7.25 -9.06
CA LYS A 750 18.24 -5.84 -9.35
C LYS A 750 17.23 -5.26 -8.37
N PHE A 751 17.59 -4.16 -7.73
CA PHE A 751 16.78 -3.41 -6.79
C PHE A 751 16.15 -2.20 -7.49
N GLN A 752 14.83 -2.09 -7.47
CA GLN A 752 14.08 -1.07 -8.17
C GLN A 752 13.14 -0.36 -7.21
N LEU A 753 13.09 0.97 -7.31
CA LEU A 753 12.24 1.81 -6.48
C LEU A 753 10.96 2.12 -7.25
N GLU A 754 9.83 1.65 -6.73
CA GLU A 754 8.50 1.84 -7.31
C GLU A 754 7.58 2.56 -6.29
N ASP A 755 6.56 3.25 -6.77
CA ASP A 755 5.41 3.63 -5.94
C ASP A 755 4.50 2.42 -5.71
N MET A 756 3.49 2.53 -4.83
CA MET A 756 2.56 1.42 -4.56
C MET A 756 1.64 1.06 -5.74
N ASN A 757 1.63 1.86 -6.81
CA ASN A 757 0.92 1.56 -8.06
C ASN A 757 1.81 0.85 -9.08
N GLY A 758 3.09 0.60 -8.76
CA GLY A 758 4.07 -0.06 -9.63
C GLY A 758 4.76 0.89 -10.62
N ASN A 759 4.67 2.21 -10.44
CA ASN A 759 5.39 3.18 -11.27
C ASN A 759 6.80 3.40 -10.72
N PHE A 760 7.81 3.42 -11.59
CA PHE A 760 9.18 3.72 -11.18
C PHE A 760 9.31 5.15 -10.64
N LEU A 761 10.04 5.29 -9.54
CA LEU A 761 10.34 6.59 -8.95
C LEU A 761 11.49 7.27 -9.71
N PRO A 762 11.40 8.59 -10.00
CA PRO A 762 12.49 9.37 -10.59
C PRO A 762 13.80 9.28 -9.78
N LEU A 763 14.93 9.16 -10.49
CA LEU A 763 16.27 9.09 -9.89
C LEU A 763 16.64 10.35 -9.09
N ASP A 764 16.08 11.51 -9.46
CA ASP A 764 16.31 12.78 -8.78
C ASP A 764 15.62 12.85 -7.39
N LEU A 765 14.77 11.89 -7.04
CA LEU A 765 14.05 11.84 -5.76
C LEU A 765 14.65 10.82 -4.79
N CYS A 766 15.00 9.65 -5.31
CA CYS A 766 15.64 8.60 -4.54
C CYS A 766 16.40 7.63 -5.45
N GLN A 767 17.53 7.12 -4.99
CA GLN A 767 18.36 6.20 -5.77
C GLN A 767 19.00 5.12 -4.88
N VAL A 768 19.15 3.92 -5.42
CA VAL A 768 19.92 2.85 -4.77
C VAL A 768 21.41 3.14 -4.97
N LEU A 769 22.11 3.46 -3.88
CA LEU A 769 23.56 3.74 -3.90
C LEU A 769 24.37 2.45 -3.90
N GLU A 770 23.96 1.50 -3.08
CA GLU A 770 24.67 0.25 -2.84
C GLU A 770 23.65 -0.85 -2.55
N CYS A 771 23.91 -2.06 -3.01
CA CYS A 771 23.07 -3.21 -2.73
C CYS A 771 23.89 -4.44 -2.35
N GLY A 772 23.27 -5.31 -1.57
CA GLY A 772 23.90 -6.51 -1.02
C GLY A 772 22.98 -7.71 -1.02
N VAL A 773 23.54 -8.89 -1.26
CA VAL A 773 22.84 -10.17 -1.24
C VAL A 773 23.68 -11.20 -0.47
N ARG A 774 23.02 -11.99 0.37
CA ARG A 774 23.60 -13.17 1.04
C ARG A 774 22.68 -14.36 0.95
N LEU A 775 23.25 -15.51 0.60
CA LEU A 775 22.56 -16.80 0.65
C LEU A 775 22.60 -17.33 2.08
N LEU A 776 21.46 -17.76 2.60
CA LEU A 776 21.33 -18.33 3.94
C LEU A 776 21.16 -19.85 3.87
N TYR A 777 21.84 -20.58 4.76
CA TYR A 777 21.82 -22.04 4.85
C TYR A 777 21.64 -22.52 6.31
N GLU A 778 21.06 -23.71 6.50
CA GLU A 778 20.80 -24.35 7.80
C GLU A 778 22.07 -24.54 8.66
N ASP A 779 23.19 -24.91 8.03
CA ASP A 779 24.45 -25.24 8.72
C ASP A 779 25.42 -24.07 8.90
N GLY A 780 25.19 -22.93 8.23
CA GLY A 780 26.07 -21.76 8.29
C GLY A 780 25.96 -20.96 9.59
N ILE A 781 25.38 -21.55 10.64
CA ILE A 781 25.02 -20.89 11.89
C ILE A 781 26.11 -21.17 12.92
N HIS A 782 27.22 -20.45 12.84
CA HIS A 782 28.07 -20.31 14.01
C HIS A 782 27.49 -19.21 14.91
N GLN A 783 27.24 -19.56 16.18
CA GLN A 783 26.92 -18.61 17.24
C GLN A 783 27.96 -17.47 17.36
N PHE A 784 29.14 -17.67 16.77
CA PHE A 784 30.28 -16.76 16.71
C PHE A 784 30.33 -15.84 15.48
N ASP A 785 29.52 -16.04 14.43
CA ASP A 785 29.52 -15.16 13.24
C ASP A 785 28.62 -13.91 13.41
N LEU A 786 27.82 -13.86 14.48
CA LEU A 786 26.85 -12.78 14.77
C LEU A 786 27.10 -12.09 16.11
N ILE A 787 27.97 -12.66 16.94
CA ILE A 787 28.87 -11.81 17.68
C ILE A 787 29.75 -11.18 16.59
N MET A 788 29.30 -10.07 16.00
CA MET A 788 30.27 -8.99 15.83
C MET A 788 31.01 -9.00 17.16
N PRO A 789 32.33 -9.27 17.23
CA PRO A 789 33.06 -8.88 18.42
C PRO A 789 32.56 -7.47 18.60
N GLY A 790 31.89 -7.23 19.73
CA GLY A 790 31.55 -5.88 20.00
C GLY A 790 32.85 -5.09 19.89
N PHE A 791 32.71 -3.82 20.09
CA PHE A 791 33.68 -3.15 20.93
C PHE A 791 33.77 -3.81 22.35
N SER A 792 33.71 -5.15 22.50
CA SER A 792 34.46 -5.87 23.50
C SER A 792 35.92 -5.62 23.16
N ARG A 793 36.54 -4.71 23.92
CA ARG A 793 37.99 -4.51 24.05
C ARG A 793 38.74 -5.73 23.50
N PHE A 794 39.30 -5.62 22.29
CA PHE A 794 40.19 -6.64 21.77
C PHE A 794 41.30 -6.81 22.80
N HIS A 795 41.50 -8.03 23.29
CA HIS A 795 42.77 -8.36 23.91
C HIS A 795 43.85 -8.14 22.83
N PRO A 796 44.99 -7.51 23.15
CA PRO A 796 45.94 -7.07 22.14
C PRO A 796 46.41 -8.28 21.33
N LEU A 797 46.24 -8.24 20.01
CA LEU A 797 47.07 -9.06 19.14
C LEU A 797 48.51 -8.54 19.34
N ASP A 798 49.42 -9.45 19.70
CA ASP A 798 50.84 -9.13 19.80
C ASP A 798 51.36 -8.63 18.44
N ARG A 799 52.44 -7.86 18.46
CA ARG A 799 53.13 -7.25 17.30
C ARG A 799 53.29 -8.23 16.12
N ASP A 800 53.49 -9.51 16.43
CA ASP A 800 53.64 -10.59 15.46
C ASP A 800 52.36 -10.87 14.63
N GLY A 801 51.18 -10.66 15.21
CA GLY A 801 49.88 -10.88 14.54
C GLY A 801 49.52 -9.80 13.52
N LEU A 802 49.88 -8.55 13.80
CA LEU A 802 49.71 -7.44 12.86
C LEU A 802 50.78 -7.46 11.75
N GLU A 803 52.03 -7.79 12.08
CA GLU A 803 53.10 -8.00 11.10
C GLU A 803 52.74 -9.12 10.10
N ALA A 804 52.17 -10.24 10.58
CA ALA A 804 51.71 -11.33 9.72
C ALA A 804 50.61 -10.89 8.74
N ARG A 805 49.71 -9.98 9.15
CA ARG A 805 48.69 -9.39 8.27
C ARG A 805 49.31 -8.48 7.20
N PHE A 806 50.29 -7.65 7.56
CA PHE A 806 51.04 -6.82 6.62
C PHE A 806 51.75 -7.68 5.56
N GLN A 807 52.46 -8.72 5.99
CA GLN A 807 53.14 -9.66 5.07
C GLN A 807 52.14 -10.42 4.17
N ALA A 808 50.98 -10.83 4.69
CA ALA A 808 49.93 -11.49 3.91
C ALA A 808 49.29 -10.58 2.86
N LYS A 809 49.16 -9.27 3.14
CA LYS A 809 48.71 -8.25 2.18
C LYS A 809 49.72 -8.09 1.05
N ARG A 810 51.01 -7.94 1.38
CA ARG A 810 52.11 -7.84 0.38
C ARG A 810 52.23 -9.08 -0.50
N ALA A 811 51.82 -10.25 -0.01
CA ALA A 811 51.77 -11.48 -0.81
C ALA A 811 50.56 -11.56 -1.76
N ARG A 812 49.48 -10.82 -1.51
CA ARG A 812 48.26 -10.80 -2.35
C ARG A 812 48.33 -9.82 -3.53
N SER A 813 49.33 -8.95 -3.59
CA SER A 813 49.48 -7.87 -4.58
C SER A 813 49.99 -8.33 -5.96
N GLN A 814 49.37 -9.38 -6.52
CA GLN A 814 49.41 -9.68 -7.97
C GLN A 814 48.00 -9.76 -8.61
N GLY A 815 46.94 -9.39 -7.88
CA GLY A 815 45.57 -9.34 -8.41
C GLY A 815 44.87 -8.04 -8.02
N MET A 816 44.60 -7.20 -9.01
CA MET A 816 44.05 -5.84 -8.95
C MET A 816 42.84 -5.66 -7.99
N ARG A 817 43.05 -4.97 -6.85
CA ARG A 817 42.04 -4.18 -6.14
C ARG A 817 42.63 -2.78 -5.96
N ARG A 818 41.95 -1.72 -6.44
CA ARG A 818 42.38 -0.33 -6.23
C ARG A 818 41.33 0.36 -5.36
N ASP A 819 41.73 0.82 -4.18
CA ASP A 819 40.84 1.46 -3.19
C ASP A 819 40.34 2.83 -3.67
N TYR A 820 39.03 2.92 -3.94
CA TYR A 820 38.41 4.10 -4.55
C TYR A 820 38.18 5.28 -3.55
N SER A 821 38.12 5.05 -2.23
CA SER A 821 37.96 6.11 -1.21
C SER A 821 39.17 7.06 -1.17
N VAL A 822 40.37 6.49 -1.28
CA VAL A 822 41.64 7.20 -1.31
C VAL A 822 41.81 7.93 -2.64
N MET A 823 41.39 7.33 -3.76
CA MET A 823 41.42 7.99 -5.08
C MET A 823 40.45 9.17 -5.17
N HIS A 824 39.25 9.08 -4.57
CA HIS A 824 38.29 10.19 -4.51
C HIS A 824 38.84 11.37 -3.69
N THR A 825 39.36 11.10 -2.49
CA THR A 825 39.97 12.13 -1.61
C THR A 825 41.18 12.79 -2.28
N THR A 826 42.00 12.00 -2.97
CA THR A 826 43.13 12.48 -3.78
C THR A 826 42.67 13.34 -4.96
N SER A 827 41.57 12.97 -5.62
CA SER A 827 40.99 13.74 -6.74
C SER A 827 40.41 15.08 -6.29
N GLU A 828 39.69 15.12 -5.16
CA GLU A 828 39.24 16.38 -4.55
C GLU A 828 40.41 17.26 -4.15
N PHE A 829 41.47 16.65 -3.60
CA PHE A 829 42.70 17.33 -3.21
C PHE A 829 43.47 17.92 -4.43
N LEU A 830 43.59 17.18 -5.53
CA LEU A 830 44.25 17.66 -6.75
C LEU A 830 43.44 18.74 -7.48
N ALA A 831 42.11 18.71 -7.36
CA ALA A 831 41.24 19.79 -7.82
C ALA A 831 41.45 21.08 -6.99
N TYR A 832 41.73 20.95 -5.69
CA TYR A 832 42.01 22.08 -4.78
C TYR A 832 43.33 22.80 -5.13
N LEU A 833 44.35 22.10 -5.63
CA LEU A 833 45.65 22.67 -6.02
C LEU A 833 45.62 23.52 -7.31
N GLN A 834 44.52 23.52 -8.08
CA GLN A 834 44.39 24.28 -9.32
C GLN A 834 43.74 25.68 -9.14
N GLU A 835 43.38 26.08 -7.91
CA GLU A 835 42.80 27.40 -7.65
C GLU A 835 43.86 28.53 -7.45
N PRO A 836 43.67 29.75 -8.00
CA PRO A 836 44.76 30.73 -8.13
C PRO A 836 45.13 31.53 -6.86
N ASN A 837 44.58 31.19 -5.68
CA ASN A 837 44.80 31.94 -4.44
C ASN A 837 45.12 31.00 -3.26
N PHE A 838 46.40 30.69 -3.07
CA PHE A 838 46.90 29.97 -1.89
C PHE A 838 46.78 30.84 -0.63
N SER A 839 45.75 30.61 0.20
CA SER A 839 45.67 31.19 1.55
C SER A 839 44.68 30.50 2.51
N LYS A 840 44.22 29.26 2.27
CA LYS A 840 43.39 28.53 3.25
C LYS A 840 43.77 27.05 3.36
N ARG A 841 43.75 26.59 4.62
CA ARG A 841 44.01 25.26 5.22
C ARG A 841 44.24 24.08 4.28
N ILE A 842 45.27 23.28 4.58
CA ILE A 842 45.58 22.02 3.91
C ILE A 842 44.62 20.94 4.43
N PRO A 843 43.92 20.16 3.58
CA PRO A 843 42.98 19.12 4.02
C PRO A 843 43.70 17.95 4.72
N SER A 844 43.13 17.45 5.83
CA SER A 844 43.49 16.18 6.45
C SER A 844 42.26 15.26 6.54
N SER A 845 42.45 13.95 6.44
CA SER A 845 41.38 12.95 6.47
C SER A 845 41.70 11.81 7.44
N CYS A 846 40.71 11.37 8.20
CA CYS A 846 40.78 10.23 9.10
C CYS A 846 39.82 9.15 8.60
N LEU A 847 40.33 7.96 8.26
CA LEU A 847 39.53 6.83 7.76
C LEU A 847 39.57 5.66 8.76
N PRO A 848 38.45 4.96 8.98
CA PRO A 848 38.39 3.78 9.85
C PRO A 848 38.91 2.53 9.11
N GLU A 849 40.18 2.55 8.74
CA GLU A 849 40.90 1.46 8.06
C GLU A 849 42.07 0.99 8.94
N ASP A 850 42.46 -0.29 8.83
CA ASP A 850 43.44 -0.94 9.72
C ASP A 850 44.83 -1.17 9.07
N VAL A 851 45.05 -0.75 7.83
CA VAL A 851 46.32 -0.94 7.06
C VAL A 851 46.55 0.16 6.01
N THR A 852 47.80 0.56 5.74
CA THR A 852 48.07 1.67 4.78
C THR A 852 47.57 1.36 3.37
N PRO A 853 46.90 2.29 2.65
CA PRO A 853 46.36 2.00 1.32
C PRO A 853 47.43 1.66 0.29
N GLU A 854 47.15 0.73 -0.62
CA GLU A 854 48.11 0.32 -1.69
C GLU A 854 48.52 1.46 -2.62
N TRP A 855 47.80 2.58 -2.59
CA TRP A 855 48.14 3.79 -3.32
C TRP A 855 49.45 4.44 -2.85
N PHE A 856 49.91 4.25 -1.61
CA PHE A 856 51.19 4.78 -1.14
C PHE A 856 52.36 3.95 -1.70
N SER A 857 53.23 4.56 -2.51
CA SER A 857 54.27 3.83 -3.25
C SER A 857 55.42 3.32 -2.37
N HIS A 858 55.64 3.94 -1.22
CA HIS A 858 56.59 3.50 -0.21
C HIS A 858 55.84 3.29 1.09
N GLN A 859 55.90 2.08 1.64
CA GLN A 859 55.23 1.70 2.89
C GLN A 859 56.20 0.94 3.76
N SER A 860 56.07 1.12 5.06
CA SER A 860 56.92 0.45 6.06
C SER A 860 56.08 0.06 7.27
N TRP A 861 56.45 -1.08 7.85
CA TRP A 861 55.98 -1.47 9.17
C TRP A 861 56.72 -0.64 10.23
N GLY A 862 55.98 -0.09 11.18
CA GLY A 862 56.48 0.86 12.18
C GLY A 862 56.37 2.32 11.75
N SER A 863 56.97 3.20 12.55
CA SER A 863 56.80 4.65 12.46
C SER A 863 57.71 5.35 11.44
N THR A 864 58.57 4.64 10.71
CA THR A 864 59.51 5.27 9.77
C THR A 864 59.47 4.60 8.41
N VAL A 865 59.37 5.42 7.36
CA VAL A 865 59.47 4.98 5.97
C VAL A 865 60.54 5.79 5.25
N THR A 866 61.43 5.09 4.54
CA THR A 866 62.52 5.71 3.78
C THR A 866 62.23 5.62 2.29
N CYS A 867 62.44 6.72 1.57
CA CYS A 867 62.32 6.77 0.13
C CYS A 867 63.56 7.42 -0.49
N GLN A 868 63.98 6.90 -1.65
CA GLN A 868 65.09 7.45 -2.42
C GLN A 868 64.58 8.65 -3.22
N LEU A 869 65.29 9.77 -3.13
CA LEU A 869 64.95 10.99 -3.86
C LEU A 869 65.56 10.92 -5.26
N SER A 870 64.71 10.80 -6.27
CA SER A 870 65.15 10.86 -7.66
C SER A 870 65.56 12.30 -8.05
N SER A 871 66.45 12.45 -9.02
CA SER A 871 66.88 13.76 -9.54
C SER A 871 65.73 14.63 -10.09
N HIS A 872 64.55 14.03 -10.33
CA HIS A 872 63.33 14.72 -10.76
C HIS A 872 62.60 15.46 -9.64
N CYS A 873 62.92 15.21 -8.37
CA CYS A 873 62.32 15.92 -7.22
C CYS A 873 62.77 17.40 -7.13
N ALA A 874 63.83 17.77 -7.85
CA ALA A 874 64.33 19.15 -7.95
C ALA A 874 63.65 19.98 -9.07
N ASN A 875 62.80 19.36 -9.92
CA ASN A 875 62.08 20.06 -11.00
C ASN A 875 60.77 20.70 -10.51
N SER A 876 60.29 21.71 -11.24
CA SER A 876 59.03 22.44 -10.95
C SER A 876 57.74 21.61 -11.03
N GLU A 877 57.83 20.33 -11.40
CA GLU A 877 56.70 19.41 -11.50
C GLU A 877 56.46 18.60 -10.20
N PHE A 878 57.40 18.58 -9.24
CA PHE A 878 57.17 17.91 -7.96
C PHE A 878 56.30 18.77 -7.04
N LEU A 879 55.17 18.22 -6.58
CA LEU A 879 54.18 18.94 -5.78
C LEU A 879 54.44 18.80 -4.27
N GLY A 880 54.85 17.63 -3.80
CA GLY A 880 55.10 17.37 -2.37
C GLY A 880 54.91 15.90 -1.99
N PHE A 881 54.82 15.63 -0.69
CA PHE A 881 54.61 14.29 -0.15
C PHE A 881 53.17 14.11 0.31
N CYS A 882 52.54 13.02 -0.09
CA CYS A 882 51.38 12.50 0.62
C CYS A 882 51.87 11.57 1.72
N LEU A 883 51.43 11.82 2.95
CA LEU A 883 51.81 11.11 4.15
C LEU A 883 50.61 10.33 4.69
N CYS A 884 50.90 9.15 5.24
CA CYS A 884 49.91 8.26 5.84
C CYS A 884 50.50 7.59 7.09
N ALA A 885 49.74 7.58 8.18
CA ALA A 885 50.08 6.85 9.40
C ALA A 885 48.86 6.08 9.92
N VAL A 886 49.05 4.81 10.23
CA VAL A 886 48.06 3.94 10.88
C VAL A 886 48.41 3.89 12.36
N ILE A 887 47.46 4.29 13.20
CA ILE A 887 47.68 4.46 14.64
C ILE A 887 46.92 3.37 15.38
N ALA A 888 47.64 2.50 16.10
CA ALA A 888 47.03 1.59 17.05
C ALA A 888 46.95 2.27 18.42
N SER A 889 45.75 2.34 19.00
CA SER A 889 45.51 2.92 20.32
C SER A 889 44.92 1.86 21.27
N TYR A 890 45.57 1.68 22.43
CA TYR A 890 45.24 0.64 23.41
C TYR A 890 44.51 1.19 24.65
N SER A 891 44.31 2.51 24.74
CA SER A 891 43.54 3.15 25.81
C SER A 891 42.69 4.32 25.30
N PHE A 892 41.55 4.57 25.93
CA PHE A 892 40.60 5.59 25.49
C PHE A 892 41.04 6.97 26.00
N ASN A 893 41.29 7.89 25.06
CA ASN A 893 41.54 9.34 25.18
C ASN A 893 43.00 9.76 25.51
N PRO A 894 43.71 10.37 24.54
CA PRO A 894 43.89 11.83 24.62
C PRO A 894 43.83 12.56 23.26
N ASP A 895 43.75 13.90 23.32
CA ASP A 895 44.01 14.80 22.19
C ASP A 895 45.45 14.59 21.69
N LEU A 896 45.58 13.86 20.59
CA LEU A 896 46.84 13.35 20.06
C LEU A 896 47.29 14.19 18.87
N VAL A 897 48.58 14.51 18.80
CA VAL A 897 49.20 15.11 17.64
C VAL A 897 50.21 14.17 16.96
N VAL A 898 50.04 13.86 15.67
CA VAL A 898 51.04 13.15 14.87
C VAL A 898 52.02 14.14 14.23
N LYS A 899 53.26 14.11 14.71
CA LYS A 899 54.39 14.85 14.13
C LYS A 899 55.10 13.99 13.10
N CYS A 900 55.39 14.58 11.94
CA CYS A 900 56.17 13.98 10.89
C CYS A 900 57.51 14.69 10.78
N THR A 901 58.61 13.99 11.07
CA THR A 901 59.98 14.50 10.91
C THR A 901 60.61 13.90 9.65
N TYR A 902 61.01 14.75 8.72
CA TYR A 902 61.76 14.43 7.52
C TYR A 902 63.25 14.51 7.80
N HIS A 903 63.94 13.38 7.72
CA HIS A 903 65.39 13.26 7.83
C HIS A 903 66.01 13.14 6.43
N PHE A 904 66.55 14.22 5.90
CA PHE A 904 67.23 14.23 4.61
C PHE A 904 68.68 13.80 4.78
N ARG A 905 69.18 12.89 3.93
CA ARG A 905 70.57 12.37 3.96
C ARG A 905 71.20 12.36 2.57
N ASN A 906 72.48 12.69 2.52
CA ASN A 906 73.28 12.64 1.30
C ASN A 906 74.33 11.52 1.38
N GLU A 907 74.94 11.18 0.25
CA GLU A 907 75.92 10.08 0.14
C GLU A 907 77.23 10.35 0.92
N HIS A 908 77.43 11.56 1.44
CA HIS A 908 78.60 11.98 2.21
C HIS A 908 78.36 11.96 3.73
N GLY A 909 77.14 11.62 4.18
CA GLY A 909 76.78 11.48 5.59
C GLY A 909 76.24 12.74 6.25
N ASP A 910 76.03 13.83 5.52
CA ASP A 910 75.37 15.03 6.06
C ASP A 910 73.86 14.79 6.16
N SER A 911 73.24 15.31 7.23
CA SER A 911 71.81 15.21 7.46
C SER A 911 71.16 16.55 7.79
N HIS A 912 69.90 16.72 7.42
CA HIS A 912 69.09 17.88 7.78
C HIS A 912 67.65 17.48 8.05
N ASP A 913 67.11 17.97 9.16
CA ASP A 913 65.80 17.58 9.64
C ASP A 913 64.79 18.73 9.47
N LEU A 914 63.61 18.40 8.95
CA LEU A 914 62.44 19.27 8.91
C LEU A 914 61.27 18.56 9.55
N TYR A 915 60.28 19.28 10.10
CA TYR A 915 59.09 18.64 10.63
C TYR A 915 57.81 19.36 10.21
N CYS A 916 56.72 18.60 10.14
CA CYS A 916 55.35 19.08 10.02
C CYS A 916 54.43 18.25 10.93
N TYR A 917 53.16 18.64 11.05
CA TYR A 917 52.14 17.87 11.78
C TYR A 917 51.09 17.34 10.79
N LEU A 918 50.42 16.20 11.03
CA LEU A 918 49.41 15.64 10.10
C LEU A 918 48.03 16.33 10.14
N HIS A 919 47.79 17.22 11.11
CA HIS A 919 46.54 17.94 11.36
C HIS A 919 46.88 19.22 12.15
N ASP A 920 46.04 20.25 12.04
CA ASP A 920 46.27 21.55 12.69
C ASP A 920 45.67 21.59 14.11
N GLU A 921 46.28 22.33 15.05
CA GLU A 921 45.95 22.46 16.50
C GLU A 921 44.49 22.82 16.86
N PHE A 922 43.59 23.06 15.89
CA PHE A 922 42.23 23.55 16.12
C PHE A 922 41.10 22.67 15.55
N GLU A 923 41.38 21.42 15.17
CA GLU A 923 40.31 20.44 14.93
C GLU A 923 40.24 19.44 16.08
N GLU A 924 39.31 19.66 17.02
CA GLU A 924 38.85 18.66 17.99
C GLU A 924 38.20 17.48 17.24
N ARG A 925 38.99 16.59 16.65
CA ARG A 925 38.53 15.29 16.15
C ARG A 925 39.08 14.20 17.06
N ARG A 926 38.16 13.60 17.84
CA ARG A 926 38.46 12.43 18.68
C ARG A 926 38.82 11.23 17.80
N ILE A 927 40.07 10.80 17.84
CA ILE A 927 40.54 9.59 17.15
C ILE A 927 40.17 8.39 18.02
N ASN A 928 39.07 7.70 17.71
CA ASN A 928 38.63 6.51 18.42
C ASN A 928 38.98 5.25 17.61
N SER A 929 39.81 4.36 18.17
CA SER A 929 40.32 3.08 17.61
C SER A 929 41.18 3.21 16.32
N GLU A 930 41.71 2.08 15.81
CA GLU A 930 42.66 2.00 14.68
C GLU A 930 42.19 2.87 13.49
N ASN A 931 42.87 4.00 13.27
CA ASN A 931 42.51 4.96 12.23
C ASN A 931 43.73 5.26 11.36
N ILE A 932 43.47 5.50 10.08
CA ILE A 932 44.46 6.01 9.13
C ILE A 932 44.34 7.53 9.06
N VAL A 933 45.43 8.22 9.36
CA VAL A 933 45.53 9.67 9.21
C VAL A 933 46.34 9.98 7.95
N MET A 934 45.77 10.80 7.06
CA MET A 934 46.43 11.23 5.83
C MET A 934 46.50 12.75 5.73
N ARG A 935 47.66 13.25 5.27
CA ARG A 935 47.90 14.67 4.95
C ARG A 935 48.81 14.80 3.73
N PHE A 936 48.64 15.86 2.97
CA PHE A 936 49.63 16.30 2.00
C PHE A 936 50.52 17.40 2.58
N ASP A 937 51.84 17.24 2.48
CA ASP A 937 52.80 18.30 2.78
C ASP A 937 53.54 18.73 1.50
N PRO A 938 53.36 19.99 1.03
CA PRO A 938 54.15 20.53 -0.09
C PRO A 938 55.64 20.66 0.22
N CYS A 939 56.04 20.52 1.49
CA CYS A 939 57.43 20.56 1.98
C CYS A 939 58.18 21.81 1.48
N LEU A 940 57.53 22.98 1.63
CA LEU A 940 57.97 24.24 1.03
C LEU A 940 59.36 24.69 1.48
N VAL A 941 59.71 24.46 2.76
CA VAL A 941 61.02 24.80 3.32
C VAL A 941 62.15 24.03 2.64
N ALA A 942 61.93 22.75 2.31
CA ALA A 942 62.90 21.95 1.57
C ALA A 942 63.06 22.42 0.11
N LYS A 943 61.96 22.90 -0.51
CA LYS A 943 62.01 23.49 -1.86
C LYS A 943 62.74 24.82 -1.88
N GLU A 944 62.45 25.71 -0.94
CA GLU A 944 63.10 27.03 -0.83
C GLU A 944 64.61 26.93 -0.56
N LYS A 945 65.02 25.93 0.23
CA LYS A 945 66.44 25.64 0.52
C LYS A 945 67.11 24.71 -0.49
N ASN A 946 66.42 24.36 -1.59
CA ASN A 946 66.90 23.48 -2.66
C ASN A 946 67.42 22.11 -2.19
N MET A 947 66.86 21.58 -1.09
CA MET A 947 67.33 20.37 -0.42
C MET A 947 67.19 19.12 -1.28
N PHE A 948 66.17 19.03 -2.14
CA PHE A 948 65.93 17.89 -3.03
C PHE A 948 67.00 17.69 -4.12
N SER A 949 67.91 18.66 -4.30
CA SER A 949 69.07 18.53 -5.21
C SER A 949 70.38 18.17 -4.48
N ILE A 950 70.39 18.28 -3.15
CA ILE A 950 71.56 18.10 -2.28
C ILE A 950 71.53 16.74 -1.58
N TYR A 951 70.35 16.26 -1.22
CA TYR A 951 70.14 15.01 -0.50
C TYR A 951 69.56 13.93 -1.42
N SER A 952 70.09 12.71 -1.32
CA SER A 952 69.71 11.56 -2.16
C SER A 952 68.64 10.68 -1.51
N GLU A 953 68.40 10.82 -0.21
CA GLU A 953 67.45 10.02 0.56
C GLU A 953 66.67 10.89 1.53
N VAL A 954 65.39 10.55 1.76
CA VAL A 954 64.61 11.08 2.87
C VAL A 954 63.90 9.96 3.62
N SER A 955 64.09 9.94 4.95
CA SER A 955 63.31 9.12 5.88
C SER A 955 62.27 9.98 6.55
N VAL A 956 61.01 9.56 6.54
CA VAL A 956 59.92 10.24 7.25
C VAL A 956 59.58 9.43 8.50
N GLU A 957 59.79 10.02 9.66
CA GLU A 957 59.45 9.45 10.96
C GLU A 957 58.16 10.08 11.51
N PHE A 958 57.21 9.23 11.92
CA PHE A 958 55.92 9.60 12.47
C PHE A 958 55.93 9.39 13.98
N GLN A 959 55.88 10.48 14.74
CA GLN A 959 55.92 10.48 16.20
C GLN A 959 54.56 10.92 16.75
N LEU A 960 54.12 10.29 17.84
CA LEU A 960 52.89 10.60 18.53
C LEU A 960 53.22 11.49 19.75
N GLU A 961 52.77 12.73 19.72
CA GLU A 961 52.95 13.73 20.77
C GLU A 961 51.59 14.08 21.41
N ASP A 962 51.59 14.48 22.68
CA ASP A 962 50.44 15.18 23.28
C ASP A 962 50.38 16.65 22.83
N MET A 963 49.30 17.35 23.20
CA MET A 963 49.12 18.78 22.87
C MET A 963 50.18 19.71 23.50
N ASP A 964 50.97 19.23 24.47
CA ASP A 964 52.08 19.95 25.10
C ASP A 964 53.45 19.63 24.46
N GLY A 965 53.47 18.77 23.43
CA GLY A 965 54.67 18.38 22.66
C GLY A 965 55.50 17.26 23.29
N ASN A 966 54.98 16.49 24.25
CA ASN A 966 55.67 15.36 24.85
C ASN A 966 55.36 14.05 24.11
N LEU A 967 56.38 13.21 23.90
CA LEU A 967 56.22 11.89 23.27
C LEU A 967 55.37 10.95 24.14
N LEU A 968 54.38 10.31 23.51
CA LEU A 968 53.47 9.39 24.19
C LEU A 968 54.10 8.00 24.41
N PRO A 969 53.84 7.33 25.55
CA PRO A 969 54.32 5.98 25.82
C PRO A 969 53.81 4.94 24.79
N LEU A 970 54.71 4.09 24.29
CA LEU A 970 54.43 3.06 23.29
C LEU A 970 53.35 2.05 23.72
N ASP A 971 53.17 1.85 25.03
CA ASP A 971 52.17 0.95 25.60
C ASP A 971 50.73 1.50 25.52
N LEU A 972 50.56 2.79 25.21
CA LEU A 972 49.26 3.47 25.11
C LEU A 972 48.81 3.66 23.66
N CYS A 973 49.72 4.09 22.78
CA CYS A 973 49.47 4.25 21.35
C CYS A 973 50.79 4.21 20.56
N GLN A 974 50.75 3.65 19.34
CA GLN A 974 51.91 3.62 18.45
C GLN A 974 51.49 3.68 16.98
N VAL A 975 52.37 4.22 16.13
CA VAL A 975 52.23 4.10 14.68
C VAL A 975 52.68 2.69 14.28
N VAL A 976 51.74 1.90 13.78
CA VAL A 976 51.98 0.50 13.40
C VAL A 976 52.39 0.36 11.94
N GLU A 977 51.91 1.25 11.08
CA GLU A 977 52.25 1.26 9.66
C GLU A 977 52.28 2.70 9.14
N CYS A 978 53.21 3.01 8.25
CA CYS A 978 53.29 4.32 7.63
C CYS A 978 53.57 4.24 6.12
N GLY A 979 53.09 5.22 5.39
CA GLY A 979 53.16 5.28 3.94
C GLY A 979 53.49 6.68 3.43
N VAL A 980 54.33 6.75 2.39
CA VAL A 980 54.68 7.98 1.69
C VAL A 980 54.54 7.78 0.18
N ARG A 981 53.92 8.75 -0.49
CA ARG A 981 53.90 8.86 -1.95
C ARG A 981 54.41 10.23 -2.37
N LEU A 982 55.36 10.24 -3.30
CA LEU A 982 55.82 11.45 -3.98
C LEU A 982 54.79 11.80 -5.05
N LEU A 983 54.27 13.03 -5.03
CA LEU A 983 53.26 13.51 -5.98
C LEU A 983 53.86 14.49 -6.98
N HIS A 984 53.63 14.25 -8.26
CA HIS A 984 54.04 15.11 -9.37
C HIS A 984 52.81 15.70 -10.10
N ALA A 985 52.98 16.83 -10.78
CA ALA A 985 51.91 17.59 -11.44
C ALA A 985 51.12 16.76 -12.48
N ASN A 986 51.76 15.77 -13.11
CA ASN A 986 51.13 14.91 -14.11
C ASN A 986 50.31 13.76 -13.51
N ASP A 987 50.52 13.40 -12.24
CA ASP A 987 49.72 12.35 -11.56
C ASP A 987 48.24 12.75 -11.47
N GLY A 988 47.95 14.05 -11.39
CA GLY A 988 46.58 14.56 -11.38
C GLY A 988 45.89 14.59 -12.73
N LEU A 989 46.65 14.67 -13.84
CA LEU A 989 46.07 14.52 -15.17
C LEU A 989 45.64 13.07 -15.42
N GLU A 990 46.45 12.10 -14.99
CA GLU A 990 46.17 10.67 -15.21
C GLU A 990 44.99 10.17 -14.34
N ALA A 991 44.92 10.58 -13.07
CA ALA A 991 43.76 10.33 -12.19
C ALA A 991 42.48 10.98 -12.72
N MET A 992 42.55 12.24 -13.18
CA MET A 992 41.41 12.89 -13.86
C MET A 992 41.03 12.22 -15.18
N HIS A 993 41.99 11.74 -15.97
CA HIS A 993 41.73 11.03 -17.23
C HIS A 993 41.14 9.63 -17.00
N GLN A 994 41.39 9.01 -15.86
CA GLN A 994 40.78 7.75 -15.46
C GLN A 994 39.34 7.97 -14.96
N ALA A 995 39.11 8.98 -14.10
CA ALA A 995 37.79 9.42 -13.69
C ALA A 995 36.92 9.94 -14.86
N LYS A 996 37.53 10.60 -15.86
CA LYS A 996 36.85 11.00 -17.10
C LYS A 996 36.59 9.82 -18.04
N ARG A 997 37.48 8.83 -18.14
CA ARG A 997 37.27 7.66 -19.02
C ARG A 997 36.06 6.82 -18.61
N GLU A 998 35.75 6.75 -17.32
CA GLU A 998 34.55 6.06 -16.83
C GLU A 998 33.25 6.89 -17.00
N ARG A 999 33.35 8.22 -17.20
CA ARG A 999 32.21 9.08 -17.60
C ARG A 999 31.91 9.07 -19.10
N PHE A 1000 32.84 8.60 -19.95
CA PHE A 1000 32.75 8.72 -21.40
C PHE A 1000 32.23 7.47 -22.14
N TYR A 1001 31.94 6.36 -21.44
CA TYR A 1001 31.31 5.18 -22.05
C TYR A 1001 29.78 5.20 -22.05
N ASP A 1002 29.14 6.20 -21.44
CA ASP A 1002 27.66 6.26 -21.32
C ASP A 1002 27.01 7.46 -22.05
N LEU A 1003 27.79 8.23 -22.84
CA LEU A 1003 27.30 9.46 -23.50
C LEU A 1003 27.48 9.52 -25.02
N ASP A 1004 27.97 8.46 -25.66
CA ASP A 1004 28.19 8.43 -27.12
C ASP A 1004 26.99 7.83 -27.91
N MET A 1005 25.77 8.20 -27.49
CA MET A 1005 24.56 8.13 -28.31
C MET A 1005 23.64 9.32 -27.98
N ARG A 1006 24.05 10.53 -28.39
CA ARG A 1006 23.20 11.65 -28.89
C ARG A 1006 23.97 12.98 -28.84
N TRP A 1007 24.81 13.22 -29.83
CA TRP A 1007 25.45 14.51 -30.10
C TRP A 1007 25.46 14.83 -31.61
N GLU A 1008 24.28 15.00 -32.21
CA GLU A 1008 24.11 15.83 -33.42
C GLU A 1008 22.68 16.36 -33.45
N ASP A 1009 22.43 17.45 -32.71
CA ASP A 1009 21.51 18.54 -33.07
C ASP A 1009 21.51 19.56 -31.91
N TYR A 1010 21.49 20.85 -32.24
CA TYR A 1010 21.51 22.02 -31.32
C TYR A 1010 22.87 22.66 -30.97
N PHE A 1011 23.65 23.05 -32.00
CA PHE A 1011 24.37 24.32 -31.94
C PHE A 1011 23.45 25.44 -32.45
N GLY A 1012 23.14 26.43 -31.60
CA GLY A 1012 22.51 27.68 -32.03
C GLY A 1012 22.11 28.64 -30.90
N VAL A 1013 22.84 29.76 -30.79
CA VAL A 1013 22.51 31.02 -30.09
C VAL A 1013 23.05 31.21 -28.65
N VAL A 1014 24.37 31.27 -28.55
CA VAL A 1014 25.22 32.40 -28.10
C VAL A 1014 24.56 33.58 -27.32
N THR A 1015 24.81 33.57 -26.00
CA THR A 1015 25.38 34.63 -25.11
C THR A 1015 24.68 35.97 -24.77
N ARG A 1016 24.99 36.39 -23.52
CA ARG A 1016 24.95 37.72 -22.84
C ARG A 1016 23.69 37.93 -21.97
N ARG A 1017 23.76 38.29 -20.68
CA ARG A 1017 24.73 39.14 -19.96
C ARG A 1017 24.63 38.93 -18.43
N ARG A 1018 25.80 38.95 -17.78
CA ARG A 1018 26.07 39.04 -16.33
C ARG A 1018 25.73 40.43 -15.74
N LYS A 1019 25.59 40.45 -14.39
CA LYS A 1019 25.84 41.55 -13.40
C LYS A 1019 24.71 42.61 -13.30
N LYS A 1020 24.31 43.15 -12.13
CA LYS A 1020 25.04 43.50 -10.90
C LYS A 1020 24.06 43.95 -9.77
N THR A 1021 24.53 43.87 -8.51
CA THR A 1021 24.30 44.73 -7.31
C THR A 1021 22.97 44.78 -6.53
N ARG A 1022 23.03 44.25 -5.28
CA ARG A 1022 22.90 44.96 -3.96
C ARG A 1022 22.04 46.23 -3.91
N HIS A 1023 20.93 46.23 -3.15
CA HIS A 1023 20.73 47.00 -1.89
C HIS A 1023 19.30 46.80 -1.32
N ASN A 1024 19.26 46.82 0.01
CA ASN A 1024 18.15 46.71 0.99
C ASN A 1024 17.59 45.31 1.24
#